data_AF-A0A2H3ICZ4-F1
#
_entry.id   AF-A0A2H3ICZ4-F1
#
_cell.length_a   1.000
_cell.length_b   1.000
_cell.length_c   1.000
_cell.angle_alpha   90.00
_cell.angle_beta   90.00
_cell.angle_gamma   90.00
#
_symmetry.space_group_name_H-M   'P 1'
#
loop_
_entity.id
_entity.type
_entity.pdbx_description
1 polymer ?
#
loop_
_entity_poly.entity_id
_entity_poly.type
_entity_poly.pdbx_seq_one_letter_code
_entity_poly.pdbx_strand_id
1 'polypeptide(L)'
;MSTHAEVYDIIIIGAGPCGLAVAARLREETPSAMFTDEEHQRYHWIKKHQGKMSLARAKTRRLYGTPLAASTYTTPNLNCCGGSGGDLGQYSTLVLDSSGSQWMARWNRAFKALKIDHLRSPMFFHIDPADRDGLLAYTRETGRERELYELSGCVGQELSKHKRKKIRNLSRFPREAEINERDRKDYFTPSTSLFADYCDSIIARYGLNDGSAQIEQSEVCDIKYGEVEGSKDGSKLFTIVNTLGQSFHSRAVVLAVGPGLTKLMPWTLSPEEETGACHSSEVGVKFPSPSLARKIENRQTTQVVVVGGGLSSAQLADMAIRRGVTKIWHLIRGDMKIKHFDVSLNWVGKFKNYDKAVFWSADDDQERFEMIQTARNGGSITPHYQKILKQHTAKGRLSIHTQTIITSKHFDPETRTWKIATDPPIDDFPEHIDYICFATGMKVNVNEMGLLQSMNRDYPIESINGLPCLTDDLMWKSDVPLFVTGRLASLRLGPAAPNLEGARLGAERVAWALQDVLGEQSDADFCSREGKRLQKAFCTKQLRFLVIGAGSRGHRYAEAVTESTSAIIHAVAEPRPWNRQEFGERFIWGANNKPNDGQEFTDWRGWLKWEQERRQALANGQQNVPPGVDGVFVCALDEMHVEIMCAIAPLNLHVLCEKPLATSLEDCLAIYRAFVPEHKRDVGPSKVFSIGHVLRYSPHNMRLRQLLLEERVIGDVVSIEHVEPVGYWHFAHSYVRGNWRRETDAGVGSLLTKSCHDIDFLVWLLSSPPPGSPKDMPPHEPRTISSTGRLTQFINKRKPKDAGDATNCLACPIERKCNYSAMRLYKERQLDKGITDWPLHIVCPDIEDTFKTAGSDAAEKLLMTALAEDYDKSSTSDEEIKSRSWYGRCVWESDNNVCDDQYVTITWDDEQPPAADEGKYAPRTSKTASLHMIAPTEKQCERRGRIYGTEGEIEYDSRTIKYFSFATNEFTTIEIPKAKNPKEEQAHGGGDWGLTRMFIGAVQAVEERGWDVRDAQRDFIGCTLEEAVRSHAVVFAAEEARLEEKAIRWQDWWDQHMK
;
A
#
# COMPACT_ATOMS: atom_id res chain seq x y z
N MET A 1 50.16 -25.88 18.07
CA MET A 1 49.47 -24.58 18.09
C MET A 1 48.18 -24.77 17.32
N SER A 2 47.02 -24.69 17.97
CA SER A 2 45.74 -24.84 17.28
C SER A 2 45.36 -23.51 16.64
N THR A 3 45.27 -23.48 15.31
CA THR A 3 44.71 -22.35 14.57
C THR A 3 43.19 -22.39 14.75
N HIS A 4 42.65 -21.52 15.61
CA HIS A 4 41.21 -21.32 15.66
C HIS A 4 40.73 -20.87 14.27
N ALA A 5 39.76 -21.60 13.71
CA ALA A 5 39.16 -21.22 12.44
C ALA A 5 38.40 -19.90 12.62
N GLU A 6 38.61 -18.96 11.69
CA GLU A 6 37.95 -17.66 11.70
C GLU A 6 36.44 -17.84 11.44
N VAL A 7 35.62 -17.18 12.27
CA VAL A 7 34.15 -17.21 12.17
C VAL A 7 33.70 -15.85 11.68
N TYR A 8 33.08 -15.82 10.50
CA TYR A 8 32.54 -14.60 9.89
C TYR A 8 31.14 -14.30 10.43
N ASP A 9 30.77 -13.04 10.57
CA ASP A 9 29.38 -12.67 10.87
C ASP A 9 28.46 -13.06 9.70
N ILE A 10 28.92 -12.84 8.47
CA ILE A 10 28.13 -13.06 7.25
C ILE A 10 28.98 -13.73 6.15
N ILE A 11 28.48 -14.81 5.57
CA ILE A 11 28.99 -15.35 4.29
C ILE A 11 27.96 -15.13 3.17
N ILE A 12 28.36 -14.43 2.10
CA ILE A 12 27.53 -14.21 0.90
C ILE A 12 27.99 -15.19 -0.20
N ILE A 13 27.10 -16.06 -0.66
CA ILE A 13 27.37 -17.03 -1.72
C ILE A 13 26.84 -16.46 -3.05
N GLY A 14 27.76 -15.94 -3.88
CA GLY A 14 27.51 -15.37 -5.19
C GLY A 14 27.82 -13.87 -5.27
N ALA A 15 28.84 -13.50 -6.07
CA ALA A 15 29.29 -12.13 -6.31
C ALA A 15 28.56 -11.44 -7.50
N GLY A 16 27.33 -11.88 -7.79
CA GLY A 16 26.47 -11.29 -8.82
C GLY A 16 25.70 -10.05 -8.35
N PRO A 17 24.73 -9.53 -9.15
CA PRO A 17 23.99 -8.31 -8.80
C PRO A 17 23.30 -8.36 -7.44
N CYS A 18 22.75 -9.52 -7.05
CA CYS A 18 22.08 -9.69 -5.77
C CYS A 18 23.05 -9.69 -4.58
N GLY A 19 24.23 -10.32 -4.73
CA GLY A 19 25.26 -10.32 -3.69
C GLY A 19 25.88 -8.94 -3.52
N LEU A 20 26.15 -8.23 -4.63
CA LEU A 20 26.66 -6.86 -4.59
C LEU A 20 25.63 -5.89 -3.99
N ALA A 21 24.34 -6.05 -4.31
CA ALA A 21 23.27 -5.28 -3.67
C ALA A 21 23.23 -5.51 -2.15
N VAL A 22 23.33 -6.76 -1.67
CA VAL A 22 23.38 -7.09 -0.25
C VAL A 22 24.64 -6.48 0.42
N ALA A 23 25.82 -6.66 -0.17
CA ALA A 23 27.08 -6.15 0.37
C ALA A 23 27.09 -4.61 0.43
N ALA A 24 26.62 -3.92 -0.61
CA ALA A 24 26.46 -2.47 -0.60
C ALA A 24 25.41 -2.02 0.43
N ARG A 25 24.29 -2.75 0.55
CA ARG A 25 23.23 -2.40 1.51
C ARG A 25 23.64 -2.58 2.96
N LEU A 26 24.47 -3.58 3.28
CA LEU A 26 25.09 -3.77 4.60
C LEU A 26 26.06 -2.64 4.98
N ARG A 27 26.49 -1.82 3.99
CA ARG A 27 27.36 -0.65 4.17
C ARG A 27 26.61 0.69 4.08
N GLU A 28 25.32 0.68 3.77
CA GLU A 28 24.48 1.88 3.63
C GLU A 28 23.59 2.06 4.87
N GLU A 29 23.84 3.09 5.65
CA GLU A 29 23.01 3.47 6.82
C GLU A 29 21.63 4.01 6.40
N THR A 30 21.58 4.71 5.27
CA THR A 30 20.46 5.57 4.84
C THR A 30 19.94 5.18 3.45
N PRO A 31 19.42 3.94 3.26
CA PRO A 31 18.89 3.52 1.97
C PRO A 31 17.72 4.40 1.53
N SER A 32 17.69 4.72 0.24
CA SER A 32 16.59 5.44 -0.39
C SER A 32 15.27 4.68 -0.30
N ALA A 33 14.19 5.43 -0.10
CA ALA A 33 12.85 4.88 -0.10
C ALA A 33 12.45 4.35 -1.50
N MET A 34 12.12 3.08 -1.56
CA MET A 34 11.41 2.48 -2.69
C MET A 34 9.92 2.85 -2.59
N PHE A 35 9.57 4.05 -3.06
CA PHE A 35 8.21 4.61 -3.00
C PHE A 35 7.21 3.81 -3.86
N THR A 36 6.51 2.82 -3.27
CA THR A 36 5.21 2.21 -3.66
C THR A 36 4.62 1.44 -2.46
N ASP A 37 3.67 0.50 -2.62
CA ASP A 37 3.16 -0.39 -1.53
C ASP A 37 4.25 -1.22 -0.82
N GLU A 38 5.45 -1.25 -1.39
CA GLU A 38 6.71 -1.64 -0.74
C GLU A 38 6.94 -0.85 0.57
N GLU A 39 6.49 0.40 0.65
CA GLU A 39 6.45 1.20 1.88
C GLU A 39 5.41 0.71 2.89
N HIS A 40 4.30 0.11 2.48
CA HIS A 40 3.32 -0.47 3.40
C HIS A 40 3.94 -1.67 4.15
N GLN A 41 4.68 -2.53 3.44
CA GLN A 41 5.49 -3.57 4.08
C GLN A 41 6.67 -2.97 4.86
N ARG A 42 7.31 -1.90 4.37
CA ARG A 42 8.30 -1.14 5.15
C ARG A 42 7.71 -0.65 6.47
N TYR A 43 6.43 -0.28 6.57
CA TYR A 43 5.81 0.08 7.85
C TYR A 43 5.59 -1.11 8.78
N HIS A 44 5.08 -2.25 8.28
CA HIS A 44 4.97 -3.47 9.10
C HIS A 44 6.35 -3.98 9.56
N TRP A 45 7.35 -3.87 8.71
CA TRP A 45 8.73 -4.27 8.99
C TRP A 45 9.46 -3.26 9.91
N ILE A 46 9.29 -1.93 9.74
CA ILE A 46 9.78 -0.90 10.69
C ILE A 46 9.14 -1.09 12.06
N LYS A 47 7.84 -1.45 12.12
CA LYS A 47 7.12 -1.74 13.38
C LYS A 47 7.72 -2.93 14.14
N LYS A 48 8.46 -3.83 13.46
CA LYS A 48 9.23 -4.93 14.07
C LYS A 48 10.63 -4.52 14.55
N HIS A 49 11.23 -3.45 14.00
CA HIS A 49 12.65 -3.07 14.23
C HIS A 49 12.84 -1.61 14.73
N GLN A 50 11.87 -1.06 15.46
CA GLN A 50 11.95 0.32 15.98
C GLN A 50 13.14 0.52 16.95
N GLY A 51 14.05 1.44 16.61
CA GLY A 51 15.10 1.94 17.51
C GLY A 51 16.55 1.88 17.01
N LYS A 52 16.83 1.23 15.86
CA LYS A 52 18.19 0.98 15.34
C LYS A 52 18.60 1.79 14.09
N MET A 53 17.89 2.86 13.72
CA MET A 53 18.10 3.59 12.44
C MET A 53 18.46 5.08 12.58
N SER A 54 19.45 5.54 11.80
CA SER A 54 19.60 6.95 11.43
C SER A 54 18.90 7.22 10.08
N LEU A 55 18.38 8.44 9.87
CA LEU A 55 17.82 8.87 8.57
C LEU A 55 18.28 10.29 8.24
N ALA A 56 19.02 10.44 7.15
CA ALA A 56 19.56 11.73 6.71
C ALA A 56 18.50 12.59 5.99
N ARG A 57 18.32 13.84 6.43
CA ARG A 57 17.45 14.84 5.78
C ARG A 57 18.24 15.66 4.75
N ALA A 58 17.96 15.48 3.46
CA ALA A 58 18.42 16.41 2.42
C ALA A 58 17.70 17.76 2.55
N LYS A 59 18.43 18.83 2.92
CA LYS A 59 17.89 20.20 3.00
C LYS A 59 17.87 20.87 1.64
N THR A 60 16.69 21.13 1.09
CA THR A 60 16.49 22.02 -0.06
C THR A 60 16.80 23.47 0.31
N ARG A 61 17.66 24.12 -0.49
CA ARG A 61 17.81 25.59 -0.50
C ARG A 61 17.80 26.07 -1.95
N ARG A 62 16.75 26.79 -2.35
CA ARG A 62 16.66 27.43 -3.68
C ARG A 62 17.55 28.68 -3.71
N LEU A 63 18.22 28.90 -4.84
CA LEU A 63 18.72 30.21 -5.27
C LEU A 63 18.48 30.35 -6.78
N TYR A 64 17.99 31.53 -7.19
CA TYR A 64 17.82 31.88 -8.61
C TYR A 64 19.17 32.26 -9.22
N GLY A 65 19.34 31.99 -10.53
CA GLY A 65 20.68 31.92 -11.15
C GLY A 65 21.15 33.14 -11.94
N THR A 66 22.45 33.14 -12.27
CA THR A 66 23.06 33.66 -13.52
C THR A 66 24.43 32.96 -13.72
N PRO A 67 25.20 33.20 -14.81
CA PRO A 67 25.58 32.14 -15.75
C PRO A 67 26.92 31.42 -15.47
N LEU A 68 27.13 30.35 -16.28
CA LEU A 68 28.30 29.48 -16.36
C LEU A 68 29.67 30.15 -16.11
N ALA A 69 30.39 29.62 -15.12
CA ALA A 69 31.85 29.62 -15.07
C ALA A 69 32.34 28.22 -14.63
N ALA A 70 33.42 27.73 -15.25
CA ALA A 70 33.93 26.40 -14.97
C ALA A 70 34.49 26.30 -13.55
N SER A 71 34.03 25.30 -12.79
CA SER A 71 34.64 24.92 -11.52
C SER A 71 34.78 23.40 -11.46
N THR A 72 36.02 22.95 -11.37
CA THR A 72 36.39 21.54 -11.21
C THR A 72 35.90 21.02 -9.85
N TYR A 73 35.18 19.90 -9.86
CA TYR A 73 35.00 19.10 -8.65
C TYR A 73 36.34 18.51 -8.24
N THR A 74 37.06 19.19 -7.36
CA THR A 74 38.17 18.60 -6.61
C THR A 74 37.64 17.45 -5.76
N THR A 75 38.38 16.34 -5.78
CA THR A 75 38.24 15.20 -4.87
C THR A 75 38.02 15.67 -3.42
N PRO A 76 37.09 15.06 -2.66
CA PRO A 76 37.03 15.25 -1.23
C PRO A 76 38.33 14.73 -0.61
N ASN A 77 39.21 15.63 -0.20
CA ASN A 77 40.38 15.26 0.59
C ASN A 77 39.88 14.67 1.92
N LEU A 78 40.44 13.51 2.28
CA LEU A 78 40.48 13.09 3.67
C LEU A 78 41.14 14.20 4.52
N ASN A 79 40.78 14.27 5.81
CA ASN A 79 41.34 15.17 6.86
C ASN A 79 40.62 16.51 7.15
N CYS A 80 39.29 16.56 7.13
CA CYS A 80 38.53 17.68 7.74
C CYS A 80 37.35 17.25 8.64
N CYS A 81 37.49 16.13 9.37
CA CYS A 81 36.67 15.77 10.53
C CYS A 81 37.56 15.21 11.66
N GLY A 82 38.37 16.07 12.27
CA GLY A 82 39.14 15.74 13.47
C GLY A 82 38.27 15.69 14.72
N GLY A 83 37.43 14.65 14.82
CA GLY A 83 36.62 14.34 16.00
C GLY A 83 36.33 12.84 15.98
N SER A 84 36.76 12.13 17.01
CA SER A 84 36.76 10.66 17.08
C SER A 84 35.41 10.07 16.71
N GLY A 85 35.33 9.44 15.53
CA GLY A 85 34.14 8.72 15.08
C GLY A 85 33.87 7.53 15.99
N GLY A 86 32.62 7.36 16.40
CA GLY A 86 32.16 6.14 17.04
C GLY A 86 32.13 5.02 16.00
N ASP A 87 32.86 3.94 16.27
CA ASP A 87 33.01 2.79 15.40
C ASP A 87 31.67 2.01 15.34
N LEU A 88 30.95 2.09 14.22
CA LEU A 88 29.74 1.30 14.00
C LEU A 88 30.16 -0.11 13.55
N GLY A 89 29.84 -1.11 14.38
CA GLY A 89 30.33 -2.49 14.27
C GLY A 89 30.31 -3.06 12.85
N GLN A 90 31.49 -3.11 12.23
CA GLN A 90 31.70 -3.63 10.88
C GLN A 90 31.58 -5.16 10.88
N TYR A 91 30.48 -5.69 10.35
CA TYR A 91 30.30 -7.14 10.16
C TYR A 91 31.44 -7.74 9.33
N SER A 92 32.08 -8.76 9.87
CA SER A 92 33.07 -9.57 9.15
C SER A 92 32.36 -10.34 8.03
N THR A 93 32.67 -9.99 6.77
CA THR A 93 31.96 -10.49 5.59
C THR A 93 32.91 -11.20 4.62
N LEU A 94 32.60 -12.45 4.27
CA LEU A 94 33.28 -13.21 3.23
C LEU A 94 32.33 -13.49 2.07
N VAL A 95 32.81 -13.33 0.84
CA VAL A 95 32.04 -13.54 -0.38
C VAL A 95 32.64 -14.72 -1.15
N LEU A 96 31.84 -15.76 -1.40
CA LEU A 96 32.26 -16.96 -2.12
C LEU A 96 31.60 -16.99 -3.50
N ASP A 97 32.38 -16.99 -4.59
CA ASP A 97 31.85 -17.10 -5.95
C ASP A 97 32.71 -17.99 -6.86
N SER A 98 32.10 -19.02 -7.45
CA SER A 98 32.81 -19.97 -8.32
C SER A 98 33.32 -19.37 -9.64
N SER A 99 32.89 -18.16 -9.99
CA SER A 99 33.19 -17.51 -11.26
C SER A 99 34.36 -16.52 -11.18
N GLY A 100 34.81 -16.07 -10.00
CA GLY A 100 36.01 -15.24 -9.88
C GLY A 100 36.05 -14.37 -8.62
N SER A 101 37.24 -13.87 -8.28
CA SER A 101 37.52 -12.98 -7.14
C SER A 101 37.15 -11.50 -7.39
N GLN A 102 36.17 -11.24 -8.26
CA GLN A 102 35.70 -9.88 -8.58
C GLN A 102 34.18 -9.85 -8.64
N TRP A 103 33.60 -8.79 -8.08
CA TRP A 103 32.18 -8.49 -8.23
C TRP A 103 31.78 -8.50 -9.71
N MET A 104 30.57 -8.97 -10.00
CA MET A 104 29.99 -9.01 -11.34
C MET A 104 30.76 -9.85 -12.39
N ALA A 105 31.81 -10.59 -12.02
CA ALA A 105 32.67 -11.32 -12.96
C ALA A 105 31.88 -12.26 -13.92
N ARG A 106 30.94 -13.06 -13.40
CA ARG A 106 30.08 -13.94 -14.23
C ARG A 106 29.19 -13.14 -15.18
N TRP A 107 28.60 -12.05 -14.69
CA TRP A 107 27.71 -11.17 -15.45
C TRP A 107 28.46 -10.50 -16.60
N ASN A 108 29.59 -9.86 -16.30
CA ASN A 108 30.43 -9.16 -17.26
C ASN A 108 30.97 -10.11 -18.35
N ARG A 109 31.39 -11.34 -17.99
CA ARG A 109 31.77 -12.36 -18.98
C ARG A 109 30.61 -12.80 -19.85
N ALA A 110 29.42 -13.02 -19.30
CA ALA A 110 28.25 -13.43 -20.07
C ALA A 110 27.81 -12.35 -21.09
N PHE A 111 27.73 -11.09 -20.66
CA PHE A 111 27.39 -9.96 -21.53
C PHE A 111 28.44 -9.75 -22.64
N LYS A 112 29.74 -9.83 -22.30
CA LYS A 112 30.84 -9.75 -23.27
C LYS A 112 30.82 -10.90 -24.28
N ALA A 113 30.56 -12.13 -23.83
CA ALA A 113 30.47 -13.31 -24.69
C ALA A 113 29.33 -13.20 -25.72
N LEU A 114 28.15 -12.76 -25.27
CA LEU A 114 26.96 -12.57 -26.09
C LEU A 114 26.95 -11.24 -26.88
N LYS A 115 27.96 -10.37 -26.72
CA LYS A 115 28.02 -9.02 -27.30
C LYS A 115 26.73 -8.23 -27.05
N ILE A 116 26.29 -8.19 -25.78
CA ILE A 116 25.11 -7.44 -25.36
C ILE A 116 25.53 -5.98 -25.16
N ASP A 117 25.13 -5.11 -26.10
CA ASP A 117 25.54 -3.71 -26.11
C ASP A 117 24.79 -2.85 -25.07
N HIS A 118 23.52 -3.18 -24.77
CA HIS A 118 22.65 -2.48 -23.80
C HIS A 118 21.85 -3.45 -22.93
N LEU A 119 21.49 -3.02 -21.72
CA LEU A 119 20.61 -3.77 -20.83
C LEU A 119 19.16 -3.80 -21.36
N ARG A 120 18.37 -4.75 -20.85
CA ARG A 120 16.90 -4.75 -20.97
C ARG A 120 16.22 -3.93 -19.87
N SER A 121 16.84 -3.88 -18.69
CA SER A 121 16.32 -3.19 -17.53
C SER A 121 16.27 -1.68 -17.76
N PRO A 122 15.18 -0.99 -17.36
CA PRO A 122 15.12 0.46 -17.35
C PRO A 122 16.06 1.02 -16.26
N MET A 123 16.41 2.30 -16.34
CA MET A 123 17.47 2.88 -15.49
C MET A 123 17.19 2.82 -13.99
N PHE A 124 15.92 2.82 -13.54
CA PHE A 124 15.56 2.67 -12.12
C PHE A 124 15.70 1.24 -11.58
N PHE A 125 16.03 0.26 -12.42
CA PHE A 125 16.32 -1.13 -12.02
C PHE A 125 17.84 -1.33 -11.92
N HIS A 126 18.41 -0.88 -10.81
CA HIS A 126 19.82 -1.02 -10.47
C HIS A 126 20.00 -1.49 -9.01
N ILE A 127 21.26 -1.69 -8.59
CA ILE A 127 21.63 -2.30 -7.30
C ILE A 127 21.99 -1.31 -6.19
N ASP A 128 22.23 -0.03 -6.50
CA ASP A 128 22.57 1.02 -5.52
C ASP A 128 21.45 1.18 -4.46
N PRO A 129 21.77 1.07 -3.16
CA PRO A 129 20.80 1.30 -2.09
C PRO A 129 20.56 2.79 -1.80
N ALA A 130 21.51 3.70 -2.06
CA ALA A 130 21.45 5.09 -1.60
C ALA A 130 20.45 5.98 -2.36
N ASP A 131 20.24 5.76 -3.65
CA ASP A 131 19.36 6.60 -4.49
C ASP A 131 18.55 5.75 -5.47
N ARG A 132 17.26 6.06 -5.69
CA ARG A 132 16.41 5.42 -6.72
C ARG A 132 16.76 5.88 -8.13
N ASP A 133 17.24 7.11 -8.27
CA ASP A 133 17.59 7.70 -9.55
C ASP A 133 19.12 7.74 -9.75
N GLY A 134 19.88 7.01 -8.92
CA GLY A 134 21.35 7.11 -8.84
C GLY A 134 22.07 6.77 -10.15
N LEU A 135 21.57 5.80 -10.92
CA LEU A 135 22.11 5.50 -12.26
C LEU A 135 21.84 6.66 -13.24
N LEU A 136 20.70 7.35 -13.12
CA LEU A 136 20.37 8.52 -13.94
C LEU A 136 21.20 9.75 -13.53
N ALA A 137 21.46 9.94 -12.25
CA ALA A 137 22.39 10.95 -11.75
C ALA A 137 23.81 10.69 -12.28
N TYR A 138 24.36 9.49 -12.04
CA TYR A 138 25.69 9.09 -12.53
C TYR A 138 25.85 9.24 -14.05
N THR A 139 24.82 8.91 -14.83
CA THR A 139 24.86 9.07 -16.30
C THR A 139 25.02 10.54 -16.71
N ARG A 140 24.37 11.48 -16.01
CA ARG A 140 24.46 12.92 -16.28
C ARG A 140 25.76 13.52 -15.76
N GLU A 141 26.18 13.12 -14.57
CA GLU A 141 27.44 13.56 -13.95
C GLU A 141 28.66 13.16 -14.78
N THR A 142 28.60 12.01 -15.44
CA THR A 142 29.66 11.53 -16.35
C THR A 142 29.49 11.99 -17.81
N GLY A 143 28.39 12.68 -18.16
CA GLY A 143 28.11 13.17 -19.53
C GLY A 143 27.84 12.07 -20.55
N ARG A 144 27.25 10.95 -20.11
CA ARG A 144 27.09 9.70 -20.89
C ARG A 144 25.65 9.45 -21.36
N GLU A 145 24.81 10.46 -21.42
CA GLU A 145 23.40 10.32 -21.84
C GLU A 145 23.24 9.78 -23.27
N ARG A 146 24.30 9.87 -24.10
CA ARG A 146 24.37 9.28 -25.45
C ARG A 146 24.44 7.74 -25.46
N GLU A 147 24.74 7.12 -24.32
CA GLU A 147 24.72 5.66 -24.10
C GLU A 147 23.37 5.15 -23.60
N LEU A 148 22.33 6.00 -23.57
CA LEU A 148 20.97 5.62 -23.21
C LEU A 148 20.15 5.25 -24.45
N TYR A 149 19.52 4.08 -24.41
CA TYR A 149 18.59 3.64 -25.45
C TYR A 149 17.14 3.77 -24.99
N GLU A 150 16.33 4.53 -25.72
CA GLU A 150 14.92 4.74 -25.39
C GLU A 150 14.10 3.46 -25.64
N LEU A 151 13.23 3.08 -24.69
CA LEU A 151 12.24 2.02 -24.88
C LEU A 151 11.04 2.50 -25.71
N SER A 152 11.32 2.87 -26.96
CA SER A 152 10.31 3.37 -27.90
C SER A 152 9.09 2.43 -28.01
N GLY A 153 7.88 2.99 -27.86
CA GLY A 153 6.63 2.25 -27.96
C GLY A 153 6.07 1.65 -26.66
N CYS A 154 6.80 1.69 -25.53
CA CYS A 154 6.17 1.45 -24.22
C CYS A 154 5.68 2.76 -23.56
N VAL A 155 6.34 3.89 -23.84
CA VAL A 155 5.91 5.23 -23.41
C VAL A 155 5.24 5.97 -24.56
N GLY A 156 3.98 6.37 -24.37
CA GLY A 156 3.19 7.06 -25.38
C GLY A 156 2.87 8.51 -25.03
N GLN A 157 2.78 9.34 -26.07
CA GLN A 157 2.17 10.65 -25.95
C GLN A 157 0.70 10.50 -25.56
N GLU A 158 0.23 11.31 -24.61
CA GLU A 158 -1.20 11.56 -24.48
C GLU A 158 -1.72 12.12 -25.81
N LEU A 159 -2.52 11.31 -26.52
CA LEU A 159 -3.23 11.78 -27.69
C LEU A 159 -4.32 12.74 -27.23
N SER A 160 -4.11 14.05 -27.42
CA SER A 160 -5.12 15.07 -27.14
C SER A 160 -6.44 14.75 -27.86
N LYS A 161 -7.58 15.17 -27.28
CA LYS A 161 -8.93 14.96 -27.86
C LYS A 161 -9.00 15.32 -29.35
N HIS A 162 -8.30 16.40 -29.75
CA HIS A 162 -8.20 16.85 -31.14
C HIS A 162 -7.41 15.89 -32.06
N LYS A 163 -6.28 15.32 -31.59
CA LYS A 163 -5.53 14.27 -32.33
C LYS A 163 -6.37 12.98 -32.43
N ARG A 164 -7.01 12.54 -31.34
CA ARG A 164 -7.89 11.35 -31.32
C ARG A 164 -9.01 11.47 -32.38
N LYS A 165 -9.70 12.61 -32.45
CA LYS A 165 -10.74 12.88 -33.45
C LYS A 165 -10.25 12.82 -34.91
N LYS A 166 -8.99 13.22 -35.17
CA LYS A 166 -8.38 13.23 -36.52
C LYS A 166 -7.85 11.85 -36.96
N ILE A 167 -7.43 11.02 -36.01
CA ILE A 167 -6.93 9.65 -36.26
C ILE A 167 -8.09 8.65 -36.50
N ARG A 168 -9.30 8.96 -36.04
CA ARG A 168 -10.52 8.13 -36.17
C ARG A 168 -10.91 7.73 -37.61
N ASN A 169 -10.36 8.41 -38.63
CA ASN A 169 -10.56 8.11 -40.06
C ASN A 169 -9.47 7.23 -40.69
N LEU A 170 -8.48 6.75 -39.92
CA LEU A 170 -7.41 5.86 -40.40
C LEU A 170 -7.69 4.41 -40.00
N SER A 171 -7.43 3.47 -40.92
CA SER A 171 -7.70 2.03 -40.77
C SER A 171 -6.79 1.28 -39.79
N ARG A 172 -5.97 1.98 -39.01
CA ARG A 172 -5.08 1.42 -37.97
C ARG A 172 -5.05 2.34 -36.74
N PHE A 173 -5.61 1.84 -35.64
CA PHE A 173 -5.48 2.47 -34.33
C PHE A 173 -4.07 2.22 -33.75
N PRO A 174 -3.40 3.25 -33.18
CA PRO A 174 -2.27 3.05 -32.28
C PRO A 174 -2.75 2.35 -31.00
N ARG A 175 -1.93 1.47 -30.42
CA ARG A 175 -2.19 0.96 -29.06
C ARG A 175 -2.06 2.10 -28.05
N GLU A 176 -2.95 2.13 -27.07
CA GLU A 176 -2.81 3.03 -25.91
C GLU A 176 -1.58 2.61 -25.08
N ALA A 177 -0.89 3.58 -24.48
CA ALA A 177 0.36 3.32 -23.78
C ALA A 177 0.14 3.14 -22.28
N GLU A 178 0.66 2.05 -21.74
CA GLU A 178 0.55 1.68 -20.31
C GLU A 178 1.46 2.51 -19.38
N ILE A 179 2.29 3.40 -19.95
CA ILE A 179 3.26 4.26 -19.26
C ILE A 179 3.11 5.70 -19.78
N ASN A 180 3.02 6.67 -18.86
CA ASN A 180 2.78 8.07 -19.20
C ASN A 180 4.02 8.78 -19.74
N GLU A 181 3.80 9.81 -20.56
CA GLU A 181 4.85 10.69 -21.09
C GLU A 181 5.73 11.32 -19.99
N ARG A 182 5.15 11.67 -18.83
CA ARG A 182 5.88 12.25 -17.68
C ARG A 182 6.97 11.31 -17.14
N ASP A 183 6.74 10.01 -17.27
CA ASP A 183 7.61 8.96 -16.75
C ASP A 183 8.70 8.59 -17.80
N ARG A 184 8.65 9.13 -19.04
CA ARG A 184 9.55 8.80 -20.17
C ARG A 184 11.03 8.76 -19.78
N LYS A 185 11.49 9.72 -18.97
CA LYS A 185 12.87 9.83 -18.47
C LYS A 185 13.41 8.58 -17.77
N ASP A 186 12.51 7.74 -17.25
CA ASP A 186 12.85 6.55 -16.46
C ASP A 186 12.90 5.28 -17.35
N TYR A 187 12.34 5.34 -18.57
CA TYR A 187 12.22 4.21 -19.52
C TYR A 187 13.28 4.23 -20.63
N PHE A 188 14.50 4.56 -20.23
CA PHE A 188 15.71 4.32 -21.01
C PHE A 188 16.43 3.09 -20.46
N THR A 189 17.15 2.37 -21.31
CA THR A 189 18.08 1.32 -20.87
C THR A 189 19.53 1.80 -21.04
N PRO A 190 20.41 1.57 -20.05
CA PRO A 190 21.81 1.94 -20.15
C PRO A 190 22.57 0.99 -21.09
N SER A 191 23.66 1.48 -21.66
CA SER A 191 24.70 0.60 -22.22
C SER A 191 25.25 -0.34 -21.15
N THR A 192 25.80 -1.47 -21.60
CA THR A 192 26.46 -2.43 -20.69
C THR A 192 27.69 -1.83 -20.00
N SER A 193 28.42 -0.94 -20.69
CA SER A 193 29.56 -0.20 -20.13
C SER A 193 29.12 0.75 -19.01
N LEU A 194 28.13 1.61 -19.27
CA LEU A 194 27.60 2.57 -18.30
C LEU A 194 27.10 1.88 -17.02
N PHE A 195 26.42 0.74 -17.15
CA PHE A 195 25.98 -0.04 -16.00
C PHE A 195 27.14 -0.70 -15.23
N ALA A 196 28.18 -1.19 -15.93
CA ALA A 196 29.36 -1.75 -15.28
C ALA A 196 30.14 -0.68 -14.50
N ASP A 197 30.40 0.48 -15.11
CA ASP A 197 31.12 1.59 -14.48
C ASP A 197 30.34 2.16 -13.28
N TYR A 198 29.00 2.13 -13.32
CA TYR A 198 28.16 2.47 -12.17
C TYR A 198 28.25 1.42 -11.04
N CYS A 199 28.27 0.12 -11.35
CA CYS A 199 28.56 -0.92 -10.35
C CYS A 199 29.93 -0.72 -9.70
N ASP A 200 30.97 -0.40 -10.48
CA ASP A 200 32.30 -0.11 -9.97
C ASP A 200 32.32 1.14 -9.08
N SER A 201 31.49 2.16 -9.39
CA SER A 201 31.30 3.32 -8.52
C SER A 201 30.65 2.97 -7.17
N ILE A 202 29.73 2.00 -7.14
CA ILE A 202 29.09 1.50 -5.91
C ILE A 202 30.11 0.70 -5.08
N ILE A 203 30.87 -0.19 -5.73
CA ILE A 203 31.94 -0.98 -5.10
C ILE A 203 32.96 -0.05 -4.43
N ALA A 204 33.39 1.01 -5.13
CA ALA A 204 34.30 2.02 -4.60
C ALA A 204 33.68 2.85 -3.46
N ARG A 205 32.42 3.28 -3.58
CA ARG A 205 31.72 4.08 -2.57
C ARG A 205 31.62 3.37 -1.21
N TYR A 206 31.39 2.06 -1.21
CA TYR A 206 31.18 1.25 -0.01
C TYR A 206 32.40 0.42 0.42
N GLY A 207 33.58 0.68 -0.15
CA GLY A 207 34.82 -0.02 0.24
C GLY A 207 34.84 -1.52 -0.08
N LEU A 208 34.00 -2.03 -0.97
CA LEU A 208 33.78 -3.49 -1.15
C LEU A 208 34.95 -4.26 -1.80
N ASN A 209 36.11 -3.62 -1.92
CA ASN A 209 37.39 -4.17 -2.39
C ASN A 209 38.55 -3.93 -1.39
N ASP A 210 38.35 -3.24 -0.27
CA ASP A 210 39.43 -2.73 0.61
C ASP A 210 39.90 -3.71 1.71
N GLY A 211 39.44 -4.96 1.64
CA GLY A 211 39.69 -6.01 2.63
C GLY A 211 38.51 -6.28 3.57
N SER A 212 37.53 -5.36 3.63
CA SER A 212 36.35 -5.50 4.50
C SER A 212 35.22 -6.41 3.98
N ALA A 213 35.34 -6.88 2.73
CA ALA A 213 34.47 -7.88 2.11
C ALA A 213 35.29 -8.70 1.10
N GLN A 214 36.07 -9.68 1.58
CA GLN A 214 36.98 -10.44 0.72
C GLN A 214 36.18 -11.37 -0.23
N ILE A 215 36.44 -11.30 -1.54
CA ILE A 215 35.88 -12.24 -2.52
C ILE A 215 36.87 -13.36 -2.78
N GLU A 216 36.52 -14.58 -2.36
CA GLU A 216 37.26 -15.78 -2.72
C GLU A 216 36.63 -16.46 -3.93
N GLN A 217 37.47 -16.84 -4.91
CA GLN A 217 37.03 -17.68 -6.02
C GLN A 217 36.88 -19.13 -5.53
N SER A 218 35.71 -19.46 -5.00
CA SER A 218 35.42 -20.72 -4.33
C SER A 218 34.06 -21.27 -4.77
N GLU A 219 34.00 -22.55 -5.14
CA GLU A 219 32.73 -23.23 -5.42
C GLU A 219 32.24 -23.96 -4.17
N VAL A 220 31.12 -23.51 -3.61
CA VAL A 220 30.48 -24.13 -2.44
C VAL A 220 29.76 -25.41 -2.86
N CYS A 221 30.05 -26.51 -2.15
CA CYS A 221 29.49 -27.84 -2.41
C CYS A 221 28.54 -28.34 -1.32
N ASP A 222 28.59 -27.82 -0.08
CA ASP A 222 27.60 -28.07 0.99
C ASP A 222 27.50 -26.88 1.96
N ILE A 223 26.32 -26.72 2.56
CA ILE A 223 26.02 -25.78 3.65
C ILE A 223 25.33 -26.60 4.76
N LYS A 224 25.86 -26.52 5.98
CA LYS A 224 25.32 -27.20 7.16
C LYS A 224 25.13 -26.20 8.29
N TYR A 225 24.06 -26.31 9.08
CA TYR A 225 23.80 -25.46 10.25
C TYR A 225 23.70 -26.29 11.54
N GLY A 226 24.58 -26.06 12.51
CA GLY A 226 24.61 -26.85 13.74
C GLY A 226 25.71 -26.45 14.72
N GLU A 227 25.87 -27.23 15.78
CA GLU A 227 26.95 -27.04 16.74
C GLU A 227 28.31 -27.32 16.09
N VAL A 228 29.28 -26.45 16.37
CA VAL A 228 30.66 -26.56 15.88
C VAL A 228 31.59 -26.67 17.08
N GLU A 229 32.47 -27.66 17.06
CA GLU A 229 33.36 -27.96 18.19
C GLU A 229 34.28 -26.77 18.51
N GLY A 230 34.05 -26.12 19.66
CA GLY A 230 34.75 -24.90 20.08
C GLY A 230 33.95 -23.59 19.93
N SER A 231 32.70 -23.62 19.46
CA SER A 231 31.81 -22.45 19.53
C SER A 231 31.58 -22.04 20.98
N LYS A 232 31.79 -20.76 21.32
CA LYS A 232 31.38 -20.23 22.62
C LYS A 232 29.85 -20.31 22.74
N ASP A 233 29.41 -20.62 23.96
CA ASP A 233 28.03 -20.49 24.43
C ASP A 233 26.99 -21.44 23.78
N GLY A 234 27.42 -22.49 23.07
CA GLY A 234 26.52 -23.50 22.48
C GLY A 234 25.68 -23.01 21.30
N SER A 235 26.06 -21.86 20.70
CA SER A 235 25.39 -21.29 19.53
C SER A 235 25.65 -22.12 18.27
N LYS A 236 24.60 -22.35 17.48
CA LYS A 236 24.72 -23.01 16.16
C LYS A 236 25.37 -22.05 15.16
N LEU A 237 26.29 -22.57 14.36
CA LEU A 237 26.94 -21.85 13.26
C LEU A 237 26.69 -22.57 11.94
N PHE A 238 26.83 -21.83 10.84
CA PHE A 238 26.98 -22.43 9.53
C PHE A 238 28.41 -22.94 9.33
N THR A 239 28.52 -24.13 8.74
CA THR A 239 29.76 -24.66 8.14
C THR A 239 29.53 -24.77 6.65
N ILE A 240 30.33 -24.02 5.88
CA ILE A 240 30.26 -23.94 4.42
C ILE A 240 31.48 -24.68 3.88
N VAL A 241 31.28 -25.70 3.05
CA VAL A 241 32.37 -26.50 2.49
C VAL A 241 32.50 -26.21 1.00
N ASN A 242 33.74 -26.01 0.53
CA ASN A 242 34.03 -25.82 -0.90
C ASN A 242 34.48 -27.12 -1.59
N THR A 243 34.56 -27.11 -2.92
CA THR A 243 35.01 -28.25 -3.73
C THR A 243 36.46 -28.68 -3.50
N LEU A 244 37.25 -27.89 -2.77
CA LEU A 244 38.62 -28.21 -2.35
C LEU A 244 38.69 -28.82 -0.93
N GLY A 245 37.55 -28.98 -0.25
CA GLY A 245 37.45 -29.50 1.12
C GLY A 245 37.78 -28.48 2.21
N GLN A 246 37.96 -27.21 1.87
CA GLN A 246 38.10 -26.13 2.85
C GLN A 246 36.75 -25.85 3.50
N SER A 247 36.77 -25.57 4.80
CA SER A 247 35.58 -25.26 5.60
C SER A 247 35.64 -23.83 6.13
N PHE A 248 34.56 -23.09 5.97
CA PHE A 248 34.37 -21.73 6.48
C PHE A 248 33.23 -21.74 7.50
N HIS A 249 33.32 -20.92 8.54
CA HIS A 249 32.29 -20.82 9.57
C HIS A 249 31.65 -19.44 9.58
N SER A 250 30.32 -19.38 9.78
CA SER A 250 29.64 -18.10 9.91
C SER A 250 28.36 -18.15 10.74
N ARG A 251 27.98 -16.99 11.31
CA ARG A 251 26.73 -16.81 12.06
C ARG A 251 25.50 -16.74 11.14
N ALA A 252 25.63 -16.15 9.95
CA ALA A 252 24.56 -16.05 8.96
C ALA A 252 25.07 -16.23 7.52
N VAL A 253 24.22 -16.78 6.63
CA VAL A 253 24.58 -17.01 5.22
C VAL A 253 23.56 -16.36 4.29
N VAL A 254 24.02 -15.73 3.21
CA VAL A 254 23.15 -15.16 2.16
C VAL A 254 23.38 -15.87 0.83
N LEU A 255 22.37 -16.58 0.35
CA LEU A 255 22.38 -17.30 -0.91
C LEU A 255 21.93 -16.39 -2.07
N ALA A 256 22.89 -15.90 -2.85
CA ALA A 256 22.73 -14.93 -3.94
C ALA A 256 23.10 -15.50 -5.34
N VAL A 257 23.01 -16.82 -5.50
CA VAL A 257 23.51 -17.62 -6.65
C VAL A 257 22.78 -17.43 -8.00
N GLY A 258 21.86 -16.48 -8.10
CA GLY A 258 21.23 -16.08 -9.36
C GLY A 258 20.35 -17.19 -9.99
N PRO A 259 20.52 -17.53 -11.28
CA PRO A 259 19.57 -18.37 -12.01
C PRO A 259 19.64 -19.88 -11.72
N GLY A 260 20.51 -20.32 -10.81
CA GLY A 260 20.83 -21.73 -10.56
C GLY A 260 22.05 -22.23 -11.34
N LEU A 261 22.46 -23.47 -11.08
CA LEU A 261 23.61 -24.15 -11.74
C LEU A 261 23.18 -25.16 -12.81
N THR A 262 21.98 -25.75 -12.68
CA THR A 262 21.49 -26.81 -13.57
C THR A 262 20.94 -26.24 -14.89
N LYS A 263 21.54 -26.62 -16.02
CA LYS A 263 21.11 -26.24 -17.38
C LYS A 263 19.84 -27.00 -17.76
N LEU A 264 18.83 -26.33 -18.32
CA LEU A 264 17.67 -27.02 -18.92
C LEU A 264 18.03 -27.46 -20.34
N MET A 265 18.57 -28.67 -20.49
CA MET A 265 18.87 -29.25 -21.79
C MET A 265 17.69 -30.10 -22.28
N PRO A 266 17.31 -30.07 -23.58
CA PRO A 266 16.28 -30.98 -24.10
C PRO A 266 16.68 -32.47 -24.05
N TRP A 267 17.97 -32.76 -23.95
CA TRP A 267 18.56 -34.08 -23.74
C TRP A 267 19.97 -33.96 -23.14
N THR A 268 20.48 -35.02 -22.55
CA THR A 268 21.90 -35.14 -22.15
C THR A 268 22.78 -35.32 -23.39
N LEU A 269 23.93 -34.65 -23.44
CA LEU A 269 24.92 -34.79 -24.51
C LEU A 269 25.97 -35.85 -24.15
N SER A 270 26.45 -36.63 -25.11
CA SER A 270 27.67 -37.44 -24.96
C SER A 270 28.93 -36.54 -24.96
N PRO A 271 30.11 -37.05 -24.50
CA PRO A 271 31.38 -36.31 -24.56
C PRO A 271 31.75 -35.85 -25.98
N GLU A 272 31.40 -36.62 -27.00
CA GLU A 272 31.59 -36.28 -28.42
C GLU A 272 30.60 -35.17 -28.84
N GLU A 273 29.32 -35.32 -28.48
CA GLU A 273 28.26 -34.35 -28.76
C GLU A 273 28.51 -32.97 -28.12
N GLU A 274 29.19 -32.91 -26.96
CA GLU A 274 29.62 -31.64 -26.33
C GLU A 274 30.57 -30.81 -27.20
N THR A 275 31.27 -31.43 -28.16
CA THR A 275 32.12 -30.69 -29.13
C THR A 275 31.30 -29.99 -30.22
N GLY A 276 30.05 -30.42 -30.42
CA GLY A 276 29.11 -29.92 -31.42
C GLY A 276 27.92 -29.14 -30.85
N ALA A 277 27.79 -29.00 -29.52
CA ALA A 277 26.70 -28.22 -28.93
C ALA A 277 27.03 -27.61 -27.55
N CYS A 278 26.35 -26.52 -27.19
CA CYS A 278 26.46 -25.93 -25.85
C CYS A 278 25.18 -25.26 -25.37
N HIS A 279 25.07 -25.06 -24.05
CA HIS A 279 24.05 -24.19 -23.47
C HIS A 279 24.46 -22.72 -23.58
N SER A 280 23.50 -21.79 -23.57
CA SER A 280 23.77 -20.35 -23.71
C SER A 280 24.67 -19.77 -22.62
N SER A 281 24.76 -20.44 -21.46
CA SER A 281 25.70 -20.12 -20.37
C SER A 281 27.16 -20.42 -20.68
N GLU A 282 27.46 -21.22 -21.71
CA GLU A 282 28.79 -21.69 -22.08
C GLU A 282 29.37 -20.99 -23.31
N VAL A 283 28.63 -20.06 -23.93
CA VAL A 283 28.97 -19.41 -25.21
C VAL A 283 30.28 -18.62 -25.17
N GLY A 284 30.74 -18.20 -23.99
CA GLY A 284 32.06 -17.57 -23.81
C GLY A 284 33.24 -18.54 -23.85
N VAL A 285 33.00 -19.86 -23.80
CA VAL A 285 34.02 -20.90 -23.65
C VAL A 285 33.92 -21.97 -24.73
N LYS A 286 32.70 -22.46 -25.02
CA LYS A 286 32.46 -23.56 -25.98
C LYS A 286 32.06 -23.11 -27.40
N PHE A 287 31.74 -21.82 -27.61
CA PHE A 287 31.24 -21.32 -28.90
C PHE A 287 32.09 -20.19 -29.52
N PRO A 288 32.45 -20.27 -30.82
CA PRO A 288 32.29 -21.43 -31.71
C PRO A 288 33.21 -22.59 -31.33
N SER A 289 32.89 -23.82 -31.74
CA SER A 289 33.84 -24.92 -31.64
C SER A 289 35.04 -24.70 -32.58
N PRO A 290 36.21 -25.33 -32.34
CA PRO A 290 37.36 -25.19 -33.25
C PRO A 290 37.06 -25.59 -34.71
N SER A 291 36.15 -26.54 -34.92
CA SER A 291 35.70 -26.92 -36.27
C SER A 291 34.93 -25.79 -36.94
N LEU A 292 33.92 -25.24 -36.24
CA LEU A 292 33.10 -24.13 -36.72
C LEU A 292 33.93 -22.85 -36.92
N ALA A 293 34.86 -22.54 -36.00
CA ALA A 293 35.77 -21.40 -36.11
C ALA A 293 36.58 -21.45 -37.41
N ARG A 294 37.21 -22.60 -37.69
CA ARG A 294 37.96 -22.82 -38.95
C ARG A 294 37.09 -22.70 -40.20
N LYS A 295 35.83 -23.17 -40.16
CA LYS A 295 34.89 -22.98 -41.29
C LYS A 295 34.58 -21.49 -41.51
N ILE A 296 34.36 -20.73 -40.43
CA ILE A 296 34.13 -19.28 -40.46
C ILE A 296 35.35 -18.53 -41.01
N GLU A 297 36.55 -18.83 -40.52
CA GLU A 297 37.83 -18.22 -40.96
C GLU A 297 38.07 -18.45 -42.45
N ASN A 298 37.83 -19.68 -42.92
CA ASN A 298 37.92 -20.07 -44.33
C ASN A 298 36.73 -19.57 -45.19
N ARG A 299 35.81 -18.78 -44.62
CA ARG A 299 34.59 -18.25 -45.27
C ARG A 299 33.70 -19.33 -45.89
N GLN A 300 33.71 -20.53 -45.33
CA GLN A 300 32.85 -21.64 -45.74
C GLN A 300 31.41 -21.42 -45.26
N THR A 301 30.45 -21.98 -45.98
CA THR A 301 29.05 -22.03 -45.54
C THR A 301 28.95 -22.77 -44.21
N THR A 302 28.29 -22.14 -43.25
CA THR A 302 28.10 -22.62 -41.89
C THR A 302 26.64 -22.51 -41.45
N GLN A 303 26.13 -23.62 -40.90
CA GLN A 303 24.74 -23.85 -40.51
C GLN A 303 24.68 -24.10 -39.00
N VAL A 304 24.05 -23.22 -38.23
CA VAL A 304 23.94 -23.37 -36.76
C VAL A 304 22.48 -23.32 -36.32
N VAL A 305 22.09 -24.22 -35.43
CA VAL A 305 20.75 -24.26 -34.83
C VAL A 305 20.76 -23.53 -33.49
N VAL A 306 19.74 -22.71 -33.25
CA VAL A 306 19.51 -22.03 -31.97
C VAL A 306 18.15 -22.41 -31.44
N VAL A 307 18.09 -23.01 -30.24
CA VAL A 307 16.85 -23.50 -29.63
C VAL A 307 16.41 -22.60 -28.47
N GLY A 308 15.21 -22.03 -28.54
CA GLY A 308 14.58 -21.29 -27.43
C GLY A 308 13.88 -19.99 -27.85
N GLY A 309 12.84 -19.59 -27.11
CA GLY A 309 12.01 -18.40 -27.42
C GLY A 309 12.31 -17.13 -26.62
N GLY A 310 13.31 -17.14 -25.73
CA GLY A 310 13.66 -16.00 -24.86
C GLY A 310 14.76 -15.11 -25.42
N LEU A 311 14.97 -13.93 -24.84
CA LEU A 311 15.93 -12.93 -25.29
C LEU A 311 17.35 -13.48 -25.56
N SER A 312 17.83 -14.42 -24.73
CA SER A 312 19.14 -15.05 -24.91
C SER A 312 19.29 -15.81 -26.23
N SER A 313 18.21 -16.38 -26.80
CA SER A 313 18.27 -17.03 -28.11
C SER A 313 18.43 -16.01 -29.24
N ALA A 314 17.71 -14.88 -29.15
CA ALA A 314 17.83 -13.78 -30.10
C ALA A 314 19.22 -13.11 -30.07
N GLN A 315 19.75 -12.90 -28.85
CA GLN A 315 21.11 -12.40 -28.63
C GLN A 315 22.16 -13.35 -29.22
N LEU A 316 22.00 -14.66 -28.99
CA LEU A 316 22.92 -15.68 -29.49
C LEU A 316 22.87 -15.77 -31.02
N ALA A 317 21.68 -15.73 -31.63
CA ALA A 317 21.52 -15.74 -33.09
C ALA A 317 22.22 -14.53 -33.76
N ASP A 318 21.98 -13.32 -33.25
CA ASP A 318 22.66 -12.10 -33.72
C ASP A 318 24.17 -12.17 -33.50
N MET A 319 24.61 -12.57 -32.31
CA MET A 319 26.03 -12.70 -31.97
C MET A 319 26.76 -13.70 -32.87
N ALA A 320 26.19 -14.89 -33.11
CA ALA A 320 26.76 -15.90 -34.00
C ALA A 320 26.90 -15.38 -35.43
N ILE A 321 25.88 -14.67 -35.91
CA ILE A 321 25.87 -13.96 -37.20
C ILE A 321 26.94 -12.85 -37.25
N ARG A 322 27.09 -12.03 -36.20
CA ARG A 322 28.15 -11.02 -36.07
C ARG A 322 29.56 -11.63 -35.94
N ARG A 323 29.69 -12.90 -35.52
CA ARG A 323 30.94 -13.67 -35.49
C ARG A 323 31.24 -14.42 -36.79
N GLY A 324 30.37 -14.36 -37.80
CA GLY A 324 30.63 -14.90 -39.15
C GLY A 324 29.89 -16.18 -39.52
N VAL A 325 29.00 -16.71 -38.67
CA VAL A 325 28.12 -17.83 -39.06
C VAL A 325 27.22 -17.41 -40.23
N THR A 326 27.17 -18.21 -41.30
CA THR A 326 26.45 -17.80 -42.53
C THR A 326 24.93 -17.86 -42.37
N LYS A 327 24.42 -18.93 -41.74
CA LYS A 327 22.99 -19.22 -41.59
C LYS A 327 22.66 -19.75 -40.20
N ILE A 328 21.62 -19.17 -39.59
CA ILE A 328 21.03 -19.62 -38.33
C ILE A 328 19.63 -20.21 -38.57
N TRP A 329 19.34 -21.33 -37.92
CA TRP A 329 18.01 -21.95 -37.84
C TRP A 329 17.51 -21.82 -36.40
N HIS A 330 16.58 -20.89 -36.17
CA HIS A 330 16.09 -20.55 -34.84
C HIS A 330 14.77 -21.25 -34.56
N LEU A 331 14.82 -22.29 -33.72
CA LEU A 331 13.70 -23.16 -33.37
C LEU A 331 13.06 -22.72 -32.06
N ILE A 332 11.74 -22.57 -32.07
CA ILE A 332 10.93 -22.10 -30.93
C ILE A 332 9.74 -23.04 -30.74
N ARG A 333 9.63 -23.68 -29.57
CA ARG A 333 8.56 -24.66 -29.23
C ARG A 333 7.12 -24.12 -29.34
N GLY A 334 6.94 -22.81 -29.35
CA GLY A 334 5.64 -22.15 -29.47
C GLY A 334 5.78 -20.84 -30.22
N ASP A 335 4.85 -19.92 -30.00
CA ASP A 335 4.88 -18.61 -30.65
C ASP A 335 6.02 -17.70 -30.13
N MET A 336 6.57 -16.89 -31.03
CA MET A 336 7.58 -15.89 -30.69
C MET A 336 6.93 -14.69 -29.98
N LYS A 337 7.05 -14.65 -28.65
CA LYS A 337 6.50 -13.58 -27.80
C LYS A 337 7.39 -12.34 -27.79
N ILE A 338 6.83 -11.17 -28.10
CA ILE A 338 7.54 -9.89 -28.08
C ILE A 338 7.10 -9.07 -26.87
N LYS A 339 8.03 -8.69 -25.99
CA LYS A 339 7.76 -7.90 -24.77
C LYS A 339 8.91 -6.94 -24.47
N HIS A 340 8.61 -5.75 -23.95
CA HIS A 340 9.65 -4.84 -23.46
C HIS A 340 10.41 -5.46 -22.26
N PHE A 341 9.68 -6.05 -21.32
CA PHE A 341 10.23 -6.64 -20.09
C PHE A 341 9.94 -8.15 -19.99
N ASP A 342 10.60 -8.84 -19.07
CA ASP A 342 10.36 -10.27 -18.78
C ASP A 342 9.14 -10.54 -17.90
N VAL A 343 8.52 -9.48 -17.40
CA VAL A 343 7.19 -9.43 -16.77
C VAL A 343 6.25 -8.62 -17.68
N SER A 344 4.94 -8.79 -17.53
CA SER A 344 3.96 -7.95 -18.23
C SER A 344 4.02 -6.48 -17.76
N LEU A 345 3.60 -5.56 -18.63
CA LEU A 345 3.79 -4.12 -18.44
C LEU A 345 3.07 -3.57 -17.21
N ASN A 346 1.94 -4.16 -16.82
CA ASN A 346 1.22 -3.83 -15.58
C ASN A 346 2.13 -3.91 -14.33
N TRP A 347 3.03 -4.89 -14.23
CA TRP A 347 3.97 -5.04 -13.10
C TRP A 347 5.09 -4.01 -13.01
N VAL A 348 5.27 -3.17 -14.03
CA VAL A 348 6.36 -2.17 -14.08
C VAL A 348 5.87 -0.76 -14.43
N GLY A 349 4.68 -0.62 -15.02
CA GLY A 349 4.03 0.63 -15.42
C GLY A 349 2.95 1.09 -14.44
N LYS A 350 1.87 1.69 -14.97
CA LYS A 350 0.83 2.41 -14.19
C LYS A 350 0.19 1.59 -13.05
N PHE A 351 0.01 0.29 -13.22
CA PHE A 351 -0.77 -0.56 -12.31
C PHE A 351 0.08 -1.41 -11.33
N LYS A 352 1.41 -1.23 -11.32
CA LYS A 352 2.34 -2.14 -10.60
C LYS A 352 2.03 -2.30 -9.11
N ASN A 353 1.51 -1.26 -8.48
CA ASN A 353 1.08 -1.23 -7.09
C ASN A 353 -0.06 -2.21 -6.82
N TYR A 354 -1.09 -2.19 -7.68
CA TYR A 354 -2.24 -3.10 -7.58
C TYR A 354 -1.79 -4.57 -7.72
N ASP A 355 -1.04 -4.90 -8.77
CA ASP A 355 -0.59 -6.28 -9.00
C ASP A 355 0.31 -6.81 -7.87
N LYS A 356 1.21 -5.95 -7.34
CA LYS A 356 2.06 -6.26 -6.19
C LYS A 356 1.24 -6.43 -4.91
N ALA A 357 0.27 -5.55 -4.64
CA ALA A 357 -0.61 -5.65 -3.48
C ALA A 357 -1.45 -6.94 -3.50
N VAL A 358 -1.99 -7.33 -4.66
CA VAL A 358 -2.69 -8.63 -4.83
C VAL A 358 -1.73 -9.79 -4.53
N PHE A 359 -0.50 -9.76 -5.06
CA PHE A 359 0.48 -10.83 -4.86
C PHE A 359 0.94 -11.02 -3.42
N TRP A 360 1.11 -9.94 -2.67
CA TRP A 360 1.42 -10.04 -1.25
C TRP A 360 0.20 -10.45 -0.43
N SER A 361 -1.00 -10.05 -0.85
CA SER A 361 -2.28 -10.44 -0.26
C SER A 361 -2.76 -11.84 -0.64
N ALA A 362 -2.03 -12.59 -1.47
CA ALA A 362 -2.32 -13.98 -1.82
C ALA A 362 -2.39 -14.86 -0.56
N ASP A 363 -3.33 -15.79 -0.54
CA ASP A 363 -3.65 -16.59 0.65
C ASP A 363 -2.60 -17.70 0.89
N ASP A 364 -1.92 -18.18 -0.17
CA ASP A 364 -0.83 -19.16 -0.07
C ASP A 364 0.29 -18.95 -1.13
N ASP A 365 1.32 -19.81 -1.09
CA ASP A 365 2.46 -19.76 -2.01
C ASP A 365 2.22 -20.42 -3.37
N GLN A 366 1.15 -21.24 -3.50
CA GLN A 366 0.72 -21.81 -4.78
C GLN A 366 0.05 -20.73 -5.64
N GLU A 367 -0.83 -19.91 -5.05
CA GLU A 367 -1.40 -18.72 -5.71
C GLU A 367 -0.30 -17.76 -6.17
N ARG A 368 0.67 -17.44 -5.29
CA ARG A 368 1.84 -16.61 -5.65
C ARG A 368 2.62 -17.19 -6.83
N PHE A 369 2.82 -18.51 -6.86
CA PHE A 369 3.48 -19.17 -7.99
C PHE A 369 2.71 -19.03 -9.31
N GLU A 370 1.39 -19.19 -9.29
CA GLU A 370 0.52 -19.03 -10.46
C GLU A 370 0.50 -17.58 -10.99
N MET A 371 0.51 -16.59 -10.09
CA MET A 371 0.69 -15.19 -10.44
C MET A 371 2.05 -14.94 -11.11
N ILE A 372 3.13 -15.54 -10.62
CA ILE A 372 4.47 -15.43 -11.21
C ILE A 372 4.51 -16.05 -12.60
N GLN A 373 3.90 -17.23 -12.78
CA GLN A 373 3.78 -17.86 -14.10
C GLN A 373 3.01 -16.98 -15.09
N THR A 374 1.90 -16.38 -14.65
CA THR A 374 1.04 -15.51 -15.46
C THR A 374 1.74 -14.21 -15.85
N ALA A 375 2.36 -13.52 -14.89
CA ALA A 375 3.10 -12.27 -15.13
C ALA A 375 4.27 -12.47 -16.10
N ARG A 376 5.04 -13.55 -15.94
CA ARG A 376 6.21 -13.82 -16.78
C ARG A 376 5.82 -14.42 -18.14
N ASN A 377 4.83 -15.33 -18.18
CA ASN A 377 4.25 -15.93 -19.39
C ASN A 377 5.33 -16.41 -20.40
N GLY A 378 6.34 -17.12 -19.89
CA GLY A 378 7.43 -17.73 -20.65
C GLY A 378 8.50 -16.77 -21.18
N GLY A 379 9.43 -17.31 -21.97
CA GLY A 379 10.48 -16.52 -22.62
C GLY A 379 9.91 -15.51 -23.62
N SER A 380 10.54 -14.34 -23.71
CA SER A 380 10.19 -13.27 -24.66
C SER A 380 11.42 -12.59 -25.24
N ILE A 381 11.25 -11.98 -26.41
CA ILE A 381 12.27 -11.19 -27.13
C ILE A 381 11.87 -9.71 -27.08
N THR A 382 12.82 -8.79 -26.99
CA THR A 382 12.53 -7.34 -27.01
C THR A 382 12.22 -6.84 -28.43
N PRO A 383 11.45 -5.75 -28.59
CA PRO A 383 11.22 -5.14 -29.91
C PRO A 383 12.53 -4.78 -30.65
N HIS A 384 13.57 -4.38 -29.91
CA HIS A 384 14.90 -4.12 -30.45
C HIS A 384 15.50 -5.38 -31.11
N TYR A 385 15.55 -6.50 -30.40
CA TYR A 385 16.05 -7.75 -30.98
C TYR A 385 15.12 -8.31 -32.07
N GLN A 386 13.81 -8.10 -31.98
CA GLN A 386 12.89 -8.45 -33.08
C GLN A 386 13.27 -7.71 -34.39
N LYS A 387 13.66 -6.44 -34.31
CA LYS A 387 14.13 -5.65 -35.46
C LYS A 387 15.44 -6.22 -36.03
N ILE A 388 16.38 -6.60 -35.17
CA ILE A 388 17.65 -7.22 -35.57
C ILE A 388 17.41 -8.58 -36.26
N LEU A 389 16.62 -9.46 -35.65
CA LEU A 389 16.31 -10.77 -36.25
C LEU A 389 15.62 -10.61 -37.62
N LYS A 390 14.66 -9.68 -37.75
CA LYS A 390 14.03 -9.36 -39.06
C LYS A 390 15.05 -8.91 -40.12
N GLN A 391 16.06 -8.13 -39.75
CA GLN A 391 17.13 -7.73 -40.68
C GLN A 391 18.00 -8.92 -41.12
N HIS A 392 18.28 -9.87 -40.22
CA HIS A 392 19.02 -11.08 -40.57
C HIS A 392 18.20 -12.05 -41.42
N THR A 393 16.89 -12.16 -41.16
CA THR A 393 15.95 -12.93 -41.99
C THR A 393 15.83 -12.36 -43.39
N ALA A 394 15.69 -11.03 -43.52
CA ALA A 394 15.63 -10.35 -44.83
C ALA A 394 16.94 -10.50 -45.64
N LYS A 395 18.08 -10.72 -44.98
CA LYS A 395 19.38 -11.02 -45.60
C LYS A 395 19.59 -12.52 -45.87
N GLY A 396 18.58 -13.36 -45.65
CA GLY A 396 18.66 -14.83 -45.78
C GLY A 396 19.47 -15.54 -44.68
N ARG A 397 20.09 -14.80 -43.74
CA ARG A 397 21.04 -15.32 -42.73
C ARG A 397 20.38 -15.97 -41.51
N LEU A 398 19.07 -15.82 -41.37
CA LEU A 398 18.28 -16.39 -40.27
C LEU A 398 16.97 -16.96 -40.82
N SER A 399 16.61 -18.17 -40.44
CA SER A 399 15.25 -18.69 -40.53
C SER A 399 14.69 -18.87 -39.11
N ILE A 400 13.44 -18.47 -38.86
CA ILE A 400 12.77 -18.61 -37.56
C ILE A 400 11.60 -19.57 -37.73
N HIS A 401 11.57 -20.64 -36.93
CA HIS A 401 10.54 -21.68 -36.98
C HIS A 401 9.87 -21.77 -35.61
N THR A 402 8.63 -21.30 -35.55
CA THR A 402 7.76 -21.30 -34.37
C THR A 402 6.90 -22.56 -34.33
N GLN A 403 6.53 -22.97 -33.12
CA GLN A 403 5.82 -24.24 -32.88
C GLN A 403 6.63 -25.46 -33.36
N THR A 404 7.97 -25.36 -33.33
CA THR A 404 8.88 -26.40 -33.86
C THR A 404 9.78 -26.98 -32.77
N ILE A 405 9.87 -28.30 -32.72
CA ILE A 405 10.75 -29.07 -31.83
C ILE A 405 11.69 -29.97 -32.63
N ILE A 406 12.79 -30.40 -31.99
CA ILE A 406 13.68 -31.43 -32.53
C ILE A 406 13.18 -32.79 -32.05
N THR A 407 12.87 -33.70 -32.97
CA THR A 407 12.31 -35.02 -32.68
C THR A 407 13.32 -36.15 -32.78
N SER A 408 14.36 -36.00 -33.62
CA SER A 408 15.50 -36.91 -33.66
C SER A 408 16.80 -36.17 -33.91
N LYS A 409 17.91 -36.78 -33.49
CA LYS A 409 19.27 -36.23 -33.61
C LYS A 409 20.26 -37.36 -33.86
N HIS A 410 21.28 -37.08 -34.65
CA HIS A 410 22.47 -37.92 -34.81
C HIS A 410 23.68 -37.00 -34.97
N PHE A 411 24.69 -37.18 -34.13
CA PHE A 411 25.97 -36.48 -34.27
C PHE A 411 26.99 -37.43 -34.90
N ASP A 412 27.65 -36.95 -35.94
CA ASP A 412 28.73 -37.65 -36.62
C ASP A 412 30.09 -37.12 -36.09
N PRO A 413 30.88 -37.94 -35.36
CA PRO A 413 32.17 -37.52 -34.82
C PRO A 413 33.26 -37.24 -35.88
N GLU A 414 33.16 -37.82 -37.08
CA GLU A 414 34.15 -37.65 -38.15
C GLU A 414 33.99 -36.29 -38.82
N THR A 415 32.77 -35.98 -39.30
CA THR A 415 32.48 -34.66 -39.89
C THR A 415 32.30 -33.56 -38.84
N ARG A 416 32.02 -33.96 -37.58
CA ARG A 416 31.64 -33.08 -36.46
C ARG A 416 30.40 -32.26 -36.77
N THR A 417 29.40 -32.90 -37.36
CA THR A 417 28.11 -32.29 -37.72
C THR A 417 26.93 -33.07 -37.15
N TRP A 418 25.79 -32.40 -37.03
CA TRP A 418 24.52 -32.97 -36.63
C TRP A 418 23.60 -33.17 -37.84
N LYS A 419 22.94 -34.32 -37.90
CA LYS A 419 21.72 -34.53 -38.67
C LYS A 419 20.54 -34.56 -37.71
N ILE A 420 19.55 -33.69 -37.89
CA ILE A 420 18.39 -33.58 -36.99
C ILE A 420 17.08 -33.59 -37.76
N ALA A 421 16.03 -34.16 -37.16
CA ALA A 421 14.66 -34.05 -37.65
C ALA A 421 13.84 -33.12 -36.76
N THR A 422 12.84 -32.47 -37.33
CA THR A 422 11.97 -31.50 -36.67
C THR A 422 10.50 -31.87 -36.84
N ASP A 423 9.68 -31.42 -35.90
CA ASP A 423 8.22 -31.47 -35.98
C ASP A 423 7.64 -30.06 -35.69
N PRO A 424 6.86 -29.47 -36.61
CA PRO A 424 6.65 -29.94 -37.98
C PRO A 424 7.97 -29.95 -38.78
N PRO A 425 8.10 -30.80 -39.81
CA PRO A 425 9.27 -30.78 -40.70
C PRO A 425 9.49 -29.41 -41.34
N ILE A 426 10.75 -29.00 -41.45
CA ILE A 426 11.14 -27.72 -42.07
C ILE A 426 11.53 -27.95 -43.54
N ASP A 427 10.92 -27.18 -44.45
CA ASP A 427 11.31 -27.13 -45.87
C ASP A 427 12.74 -26.60 -46.03
N ASP A 428 13.50 -27.18 -46.97
CA ASP A 428 14.92 -26.87 -47.24
C ASP A 428 15.85 -26.95 -46.01
N PHE A 429 15.49 -27.74 -45.00
CA PHE A 429 16.35 -27.94 -43.82
C PHE A 429 17.65 -28.69 -44.19
N PRO A 430 18.84 -28.20 -43.79
CA PRO A 430 20.10 -28.77 -44.22
C PRO A 430 20.35 -30.15 -43.59
N GLU A 431 20.92 -31.07 -44.38
CA GLU A 431 21.28 -32.41 -43.91
C GLU A 431 22.37 -32.41 -42.84
N HIS A 432 23.23 -31.39 -42.83
CA HIS A 432 24.32 -31.20 -41.87
C HIS A 432 24.25 -29.84 -41.18
N ILE A 433 24.24 -29.85 -39.85
CA ILE A 433 24.32 -28.69 -38.95
C ILE A 433 25.68 -28.70 -38.24
N ASP A 434 26.42 -27.59 -38.29
CA ASP A 434 27.76 -27.48 -37.69
C ASP A 434 27.75 -27.36 -36.16
N TYR A 435 26.67 -26.81 -35.60
CA TYR A 435 26.58 -26.59 -34.15
C TYR A 435 25.14 -26.38 -33.67
N ILE A 436 24.85 -26.76 -32.42
CA ILE A 436 23.57 -26.48 -31.75
C ILE A 436 23.78 -25.65 -30.48
N CYS A 437 23.07 -24.53 -30.36
CA CYS A 437 23.08 -23.69 -29.17
C CYS A 437 21.73 -23.70 -28.46
N PHE A 438 21.70 -24.18 -27.23
CA PHE A 438 20.50 -24.25 -26.40
C PHE A 438 20.36 -23.01 -25.52
N ALA A 439 19.39 -22.16 -25.80
CA ALA A 439 19.01 -21.00 -24.98
C ALA A 439 17.69 -21.29 -24.25
N THR A 440 17.65 -22.46 -23.61
CA THR A 440 16.48 -23.12 -23.02
C THR A 440 16.32 -22.86 -21.52
N GLY A 441 17.31 -22.24 -20.88
CA GLY A 441 17.22 -21.70 -19.53
C GLY A 441 17.91 -22.56 -18.46
N MET A 442 17.68 -22.20 -17.20
CA MET A 442 18.26 -22.88 -16.04
C MET A 442 17.13 -23.41 -15.15
N LYS A 443 17.31 -24.62 -14.61
CA LYS A 443 16.37 -25.23 -13.66
C LYS A 443 16.60 -24.59 -12.29
N VAL A 444 15.50 -24.31 -11.61
CA VAL A 444 15.48 -23.74 -10.26
C VAL A 444 14.76 -24.75 -9.38
N ASN A 445 15.50 -25.50 -8.57
CA ASN A 445 14.93 -26.39 -7.56
C ASN A 445 15.89 -26.51 -6.37
N VAL A 446 15.55 -25.92 -5.22
CA VAL A 446 16.37 -25.99 -4.00
C VAL A 446 16.62 -27.42 -3.53
N ASN A 447 15.68 -28.33 -3.80
CA ASN A 447 15.78 -29.75 -3.41
C ASN A 447 16.80 -30.54 -4.25
N GLU A 448 17.24 -29.99 -5.39
CA GLU A 448 18.22 -30.61 -6.30
C GLU A 448 19.59 -29.91 -6.27
N MET A 449 19.76 -28.89 -5.43
CA MET A 449 21.02 -28.15 -5.33
C MET A 449 21.95 -28.83 -4.33
N GLY A 450 23.08 -29.37 -4.81
CA GLY A 450 24.06 -30.08 -3.97
C GLY A 450 24.53 -29.28 -2.76
N LEU A 451 24.76 -27.97 -2.94
CA LEU A 451 25.14 -27.05 -1.86
C LEU A 451 24.09 -26.88 -0.74
N LEU A 452 22.86 -27.38 -0.94
CA LEU A 452 21.79 -27.41 0.06
C LEU A 452 21.48 -28.85 0.53
N GLN A 453 22.31 -29.85 0.21
CA GLN A 453 22.00 -31.24 0.55
C GLN A 453 21.92 -31.46 2.07
N SER A 454 22.86 -30.90 2.86
CA SER A 454 22.75 -30.95 4.32
C SER A 454 21.58 -30.10 4.84
N MET A 455 21.34 -28.90 4.29
CA MET A 455 20.19 -28.07 4.68
C MET A 455 18.84 -28.76 4.44
N ASN A 456 18.64 -29.40 3.28
CA ASN A 456 17.41 -30.10 2.94
C ASN A 456 17.20 -31.37 3.79
N ARG A 457 18.28 -32.02 4.24
CA ARG A 457 18.24 -33.18 5.14
C ARG A 457 17.91 -32.76 6.58
N ASP A 458 18.62 -31.76 7.10
CA ASP A 458 18.60 -31.42 8.52
C ASP A 458 17.52 -30.37 8.85
N TYR A 459 17.18 -29.49 7.90
CA TYR A 459 16.17 -28.43 8.02
C TYR A 459 15.28 -28.36 6.76
N PRO A 460 14.55 -29.45 6.40
CA PRO A 460 13.75 -29.51 5.17
C PRO A 460 12.77 -28.34 5.08
N ILE A 461 12.65 -27.76 3.89
CA ILE A 461 11.75 -26.63 3.57
C ILE A 461 10.68 -27.09 2.57
N GLU A 462 9.48 -26.52 2.65
CA GLU A 462 8.48 -26.69 1.61
C GLU A 462 8.89 -25.94 0.33
N SER A 463 8.52 -26.46 -0.85
CA SER A 463 8.83 -25.79 -2.11
C SER A 463 7.75 -25.94 -3.16
N ILE A 464 7.32 -24.82 -3.75
CA ILE A 464 6.40 -24.82 -4.89
C ILE A 464 7.22 -24.84 -6.19
N ASN A 465 7.13 -25.97 -6.93
CA ASN A 465 7.85 -26.21 -8.18
C ASN A 465 9.36 -25.85 -8.11
N GLY A 466 9.99 -26.15 -6.96
CA GLY A 466 11.41 -25.92 -6.70
C GLY A 466 11.79 -24.54 -6.15
N LEU A 467 10.84 -23.62 -5.94
CA LEU A 467 11.05 -22.39 -5.21
C LEU A 467 10.77 -22.61 -3.70
N PRO A 468 11.69 -22.20 -2.79
CA PRO A 468 11.51 -22.36 -1.34
C PRO A 468 10.40 -21.45 -0.77
N CYS A 469 9.59 -21.99 0.13
CA CYS A 469 8.58 -21.24 0.89
C CYS A 469 9.27 -20.55 2.10
N LEU A 470 9.99 -19.47 1.81
CA LEU A 470 10.79 -18.69 2.78
C LEU A 470 9.90 -17.94 3.80
N THR A 471 10.50 -17.43 4.87
CA THR A 471 9.86 -16.43 5.74
C THR A 471 9.70 -15.07 5.02
N ASP A 472 8.93 -14.15 5.60
CA ASP A 472 8.82 -12.76 5.12
C ASP A 472 10.14 -11.96 5.24
N ASP A 473 11.09 -12.44 6.04
CA ASP A 473 12.44 -11.88 6.12
C ASP A 473 13.41 -12.53 5.10
N LEU A 474 12.88 -13.32 4.15
CA LEU A 474 13.62 -14.09 3.14
C LEU A 474 14.55 -15.17 3.74
N MET A 475 14.26 -15.59 4.97
CA MET A 475 15.03 -16.56 5.73
C MET A 475 14.52 -17.99 5.48
N TRP A 476 15.39 -18.99 5.56
CA TRP A 476 15.08 -20.40 5.29
C TRP A 476 14.05 -20.95 6.27
N LYS A 477 14.24 -20.66 7.56
CA LYS A 477 13.26 -20.82 8.66
C LYS A 477 13.48 -19.71 9.68
N SER A 478 12.52 -19.49 10.59
CA SER A 478 12.62 -18.49 11.65
C SER A 478 13.82 -18.67 12.60
N ASP A 479 14.36 -19.89 12.71
CA ASP A 479 15.48 -20.29 13.57
C ASP A 479 16.76 -20.65 12.79
N VAL A 480 16.76 -20.49 11.46
CA VAL A 480 17.87 -20.86 10.56
C VAL A 480 18.27 -19.63 9.73
N PRO A 481 19.33 -18.88 10.11
CA PRO A 481 19.72 -17.62 9.46
C PRO A 481 20.44 -17.80 8.11
N LEU A 482 19.86 -18.64 7.25
CA LEU A 482 20.18 -18.78 5.83
C LEU A 482 19.18 -17.94 5.05
N PHE A 483 19.63 -16.80 4.56
CA PHE A 483 18.85 -15.88 3.74
C PHE A 483 18.96 -16.26 2.27
N VAL A 484 17.89 -16.05 1.51
CA VAL A 484 17.84 -16.38 0.07
C VAL A 484 17.32 -15.17 -0.70
N THR A 485 18.00 -14.77 -1.78
CA THR A 485 17.64 -13.56 -2.52
C THR A 485 17.61 -13.77 -4.05
N GLY A 486 17.03 -12.81 -4.77
CA GLY A 486 16.83 -12.89 -6.22
C GLY A 486 15.84 -13.99 -6.63
N ARG A 487 16.17 -14.74 -7.69
CA ARG A 487 15.25 -15.70 -8.34
C ARG A 487 14.71 -16.78 -7.42
N LEU A 488 15.49 -17.27 -6.45
CA LEU A 488 15.02 -18.29 -5.50
C LEU A 488 13.96 -17.72 -4.54
N ALA A 489 14.00 -16.43 -4.24
CA ALA A 489 13.03 -15.76 -3.37
C ALA A 489 11.78 -15.23 -4.11
N SER A 490 11.47 -15.73 -5.32
CA SER A 490 10.37 -15.21 -6.13
C SER A 490 8.99 -15.27 -5.44
N LEU A 491 8.74 -16.27 -4.57
CA LEU A 491 7.50 -16.39 -3.79
C LEU A 491 7.30 -15.26 -2.75
N ARG A 492 8.36 -14.52 -2.41
CA ARG A 492 8.30 -13.37 -1.48
C ARG A 492 8.58 -12.03 -2.16
N LEU A 493 9.41 -12.03 -3.21
CA LEU A 493 9.85 -10.85 -3.96
C LEU A 493 9.02 -10.55 -5.24
N GLY A 494 8.12 -11.45 -5.64
CA GLY A 494 7.26 -11.25 -6.81
C GLY A 494 7.93 -11.65 -8.15
N PRO A 495 7.21 -11.46 -9.28
CA PRO A 495 7.64 -11.97 -10.58
C PRO A 495 8.90 -11.30 -11.14
N ALA A 496 9.30 -10.14 -10.62
CA ALA A 496 10.52 -9.43 -10.99
C ALA A 496 11.75 -9.82 -10.14
N ALA A 497 11.60 -10.71 -9.15
CA ALA A 497 12.71 -11.23 -8.34
C ALA A 497 13.93 -11.75 -9.13
N PRO A 498 13.79 -12.36 -10.33
CA PRO A 498 14.93 -12.78 -11.16
C PRO A 498 15.66 -11.63 -11.89
N ASN A 499 15.23 -10.39 -11.73
CA ASN A 499 15.72 -9.20 -12.44
C ASN A 499 16.39 -8.21 -11.45
N LEU A 500 16.95 -7.10 -11.94
CA LEU A 500 17.68 -6.13 -11.09
C LEU A 500 16.79 -5.43 -10.04
N GLU A 501 15.48 -5.30 -10.27
CA GLU A 501 14.51 -4.86 -9.26
C GLU A 501 14.54 -5.76 -8.01
N GLY A 502 14.50 -7.08 -8.24
CA GLY A 502 14.57 -8.08 -7.18
C GLY A 502 15.89 -8.10 -6.41
N ALA A 503 17.00 -7.70 -7.04
CA ALA A 503 18.30 -7.64 -6.38
C ALA A 503 18.30 -6.61 -5.24
N ARG A 504 17.78 -5.41 -5.49
CA ARG A 504 17.70 -4.33 -4.50
C ARG A 504 16.62 -4.57 -3.45
N LEU A 505 15.42 -4.99 -3.86
CA LEU A 505 14.34 -5.31 -2.91
C LEU A 505 14.71 -6.48 -1.97
N GLY A 506 15.41 -7.49 -2.50
CA GLY A 506 15.94 -8.59 -1.70
C GLY A 506 17.07 -8.16 -0.78
N ALA A 507 17.98 -7.31 -1.25
CA ALA A 507 19.06 -6.76 -0.42
C ALA A 507 18.57 -5.98 0.79
N GLU A 508 17.52 -5.16 0.62
CA GLU A 508 16.88 -4.41 1.70
C GLU A 508 16.39 -5.36 2.80
N ARG A 509 15.54 -6.35 2.45
CA ARG A 509 14.97 -7.32 3.42
C ARG A 509 16.03 -8.15 4.13
N VAL A 510 17.06 -8.61 3.40
CA VAL A 510 18.14 -9.42 3.97
C VAL A 510 19.02 -8.62 4.93
N ALA A 511 19.47 -7.43 4.54
CA ALA A 511 20.33 -6.60 5.39
C ALA A 511 19.66 -6.24 6.72
N TRP A 512 18.34 -6.06 6.69
CA TRP A 512 17.53 -5.81 7.87
C TRP A 512 17.48 -6.97 8.85
N ALA A 513 17.07 -8.15 8.38
CA ALA A 513 16.93 -9.31 9.23
C ALA A 513 18.28 -9.82 9.78
N LEU A 514 19.39 -9.54 9.07
CA LEU A 514 20.74 -9.77 9.57
C LEU A 514 21.08 -8.93 10.81
N GLN A 515 20.57 -7.70 10.93
CA GLN A 515 20.82 -6.86 12.11
C GLN A 515 20.17 -7.41 13.39
N ASP A 516 19.03 -8.10 13.26
CA ASP A 516 18.38 -8.77 14.39
C ASP A 516 19.10 -10.06 14.76
N VAL A 517 19.49 -10.89 13.78
CA VAL A 517 20.24 -12.14 14.02
C VAL A 517 21.61 -11.90 14.67
N LEU A 518 22.28 -10.80 14.34
CA LEU A 518 23.66 -10.56 14.76
C LEU A 518 23.80 -9.62 15.98
N GLY A 519 22.77 -8.81 16.25
CA GLY A 519 22.83 -7.64 17.14
C GLY A 519 22.65 -7.85 18.64
N GLU A 520 22.50 -9.08 19.14
CA GLU A 520 22.18 -9.34 20.56
C GLU A 520 23.40 -9.41 21.53
N GLN A 521 24.64 -9.20 21.08
CA GLN A 521 25.86 -9.55 21.85
C GLN A 521 26.70 -8.40 22.45
N SER A 522 26.27 -7.12 22.40
CA SER A 522 27.13 -5.98 22.84
C SER A 522 26.78 -5.31 24.18
N ASP A 523 25.70 -5.71 24.88
CA ASP A 523 25.10 -4.90 25.95
C ASP A 523 25.56 -5.23 27.40
N ALA A 524 26.81 -5.66 27.59
CA ALA A 524 27.34 -6.03 28.91
C ALA A 524 28.03 -4.90 29.70
N ASP A 525 28.84 -4.03 29.08
CA ASP A 525 29.83 -3.22 29.82
C ASP A 525 29.85 -1.70 29.56
N PHE A 526 29.09 -1.14 28.59
CA PHE A 526 29.20 0.29 28.23
C PHE A 526 28.15 1.22 28.85
N CYS A 527 27.57 0.86 30.00
CA CYS A 527 26.60 1.70 30.70
C CYS A 527 27.28 2.68 31.68
N SER A 528 27.99 3.70 31.17
CA SER A 528 28.34 4.86 32.01
C SER A 528 28.24 6.22 31.31
N ARG A 529 27.36 7.07 31.88
CA ARG A 529 27.21 8.54 31.76
C ARG A 529 27.05 9.23 30.39
N GLU A 530 27.66 8.82 29.28
CA GLU A 530 27.56 9.56 28.01
C GLU A 530 26.46 9.05 27.07
N GLY A 531 26.11 7.76 27.13
CA GLY A 531 25.00 7.18 26.35
C GLY A 531 23.62 7.86 26.59
N LYS A 532 23.41 8.45 27.78
CA LYS A 532 22.17 9.17 28.12
C LYS A 532 21.94 10.48 27.32
N ARG A 533 22.93 10.93 26.53
CA ARG A 533 22.82 12.17 25.73
C ARG A 533 22.60 11.93 24.24
N LEU A 534 22.97 10.77 23.71
CA LEU A 534 22.88 10.43 22.28
C LEU A 534 21.67 9.56 21.92
N GLN A 535 21.05 8.88 22.88
CA GLN A 535 19.84 8.05 22.70
C GLN A 535 18.54 8.85 22.39
N LYS A 536 18.67 10.08 21.85
CA LYS A 536 17.56 11.04 21.64
C LYS A 536 17.14 11.25 20.18
N ALA A 537 17.75 10.51 19.26
CA ALA A 537 17.38 10.36 17.85
C ALA A 537 17.87 8.97 17.37
N PHE A 538 17.13 8.11 16.68
CA PHE A 538 15.76 8.19 16.13
C PHE A 538 15.06 6.82 16.34
N CYS A 539 13.75 6.71 16.53
CA CYS A 539 12.72 7.71 16.83
C CYS A 539 12.11 7.42 18.21
N THR A 540 11.62 8.44 18.91
CA THR A 540 11.65 8.47 20.37
C THR A 540 10.29 8.54 21.08
N LYS A 541 9.17 8.30 20.39
CA LYS A 541 7.83 8.54 20.95
C LYS A 541 6.77 7.53 20.52
N GLN A 542 6.43 6.59 21.40
CA GLN A 542 5.23 5.77 21.31
C GLN A 542 3.99 6.67 21.42
N LEU A 543 3.23 6.82 20.33
CA LEU A 543 2.04 7.67 20.31
C LEU A 543 0.92 7.08 21.18
N ARG A 544 0.40 7.90 22.10
CA ARG A 544 -0.64 7.54 23.08
C ARG A 544 -1.92 8.30 22.82
N PHE A 545 -3.06 7.60 22.79
CA PHE A 545 -4.36 8.21 22.61
C PHE A 545 -5.30 7.97 23.80
N LEU A 546 -6.05 9.02 24.16
CA LEU A 546 -7.24 8.92 25.01
C LEU A 546 -8.46 8.58 24.14
N VAL A 547 -9.40 7.79 24.66
CA VAL A 547 -10.77 7.74 24.13
C VAL A 547 -11.73 8.30 25.17
N ILE A 548 -12.47 9.35 24.77
CA ILE A 548 -13.58 9.91 25.55
C ILE A 548 -14.88 9.33 24.98
N GLY A 549 -15.60 8.53 25.78
CA GLY A 549 -16.76 7.76 25.34
C GLY A 549 -16.37 6.39 24.77
N ALA A 550 -16.43 5.36 25.61
CA ALA A 550 -16.20 3.97 25.23
C ALA A 550 -17.50 3.27 24.79
N GLY A 551 -18.34 3.98 24.02
CA GLY A 551 -19.48 3.38 23.34
C GLY A 551 -19.04 2.56 22.10
N SER A 552 -20.01 2.13 21.30
CA SER A 552 -19.75 1.38 20.05
C SER A 552 -18.72 2.08 19.14
N ARG A 553 -18.80 3.41 19.01
CA ARG A 553 -17.86 4.21 18.20
C ARG A 553 -16.44 4.26 18.76
N GLY A 554 -16.29 4.45 20.07
CA GLY A 554 -14.98 4.39 20.74
C GLY A 554 -14.30 3.04 20.54
N HIS A 555 -15.06 1.94 20.65
CA HIS A 555 -14.56 0.59 20.37
C HIS A 555 -14.08 0.43 18.93
N ARG A 556 -14.82 0.93 17.92
CA ARG A 556 -14.43 0.78 16.50
C ARG A 556 -13.11 1.50 16.20
N TYR A 557 -12.90 2.71 16.73
CA TYR A 557 -11.61 3.39 16.59
C TYR A 557 -10.49 2.73 17.41
N ALA A 558 -10.77 2.20 18.60
CA ALA A 558 -9.79 1.46 19.40
C ALA A 558 -9.34 0.16 18.71
N GLU A 559 -10.27 -0.60 18.11
CA GLU A 559 -9.96 -1.75 17.26
C GLU A 559 -9.12 -1.31 16.06
N ALA A 560 -9.52 -0.27 15.32
CA ALA A 560 -8.78 0.19 14.15
C ALA A 560 -7.34 0.67 14.48
N VAL A 561 -7.15 1.38 15.60
CA VAL A 561 -5.82 1.77 16.11
C VAL A 561 -4.98 0.53 16.42
N THR A 562 -5.53 -0.41 17.20
CA THR A 562 -4.83 -1.59 17.71
C THR A 562 -4.49 -2.59 16.61
N GLU A 563 -5.47 -2.89 15.73
CA GLU A 563 -5.34 -3.89 14.67
C GLU A 563 -4.52 -3.37 13.47
N SER A 564 -4.52 -2.05 13.20
CA SER A 564 -3.98 -1.52 11.93
C SER A 564 -3.00 -0.35 12.00
N THR A 565 -2.58 0.10 13.19
CA THR A 565 -1.58 1.18 13.34
C THR A 565 -0.48 0.81 14.35
N SER A 566 0.51 1.68 14.57
CA SER A 566 1.53 1.51 15.64
C SER A 566 1.31 2.43 16.86
N ALA A 567 0.22 3.20 16.88
CA ALA A 567 -0.21 3.92 18.07
C ALA A 567 -0.88 2.98 19.08
N ILE A 568 -1.02 3.43 20.34
CA ILE A 568 -1.75 2.70 21.38
C ILE A 568 -2.88 3.54 21.97
N ILE A 569 -3.96 2.86 22.35
CA ILE A 569 -4.94 3.40 23.29
C ILE A 569 -4.32 3.33 24.69
N HIS A 570 -4.19 4.48 25.35
CA HIS A 570 -3.46 4.62 26.60
C HIS A 570 -4.38 4.88 27.80
N ALA A 571 -5.49 5.57 27.57
CA ALA A 571 -6.43 5.97 28.59
C ALA A 571 -7.88 5.95 28.06
N VAL A 572 -8.83 5.77 28.96
CA VAL A 572 -10.28 5.85 28.69
C VAL A 572 -10.97 6.78 29.69
N ALA A 573 -11.86 7.63 29.20
CA ALA A 573 -12.80 8.39 30.01
C ALA A 573 -14.23 7.99 29.65
N GLU A 574 -14.89 7.26 30.56
CA GLU A 574 -16.21 6.66 30.34
C GLU A 574 -16.96 6.55 31.68
N PRO A 575 -18.16 7.13 31.83
CA PRO A 575 -18.92 7.04 33.08
C PRO A 575 -19.43 5.65 33.41
N ARG A 576 -19.86 4.84 32.42
CA ARG A 576 -20.45 3.52 32.66
C ARG A 576 -19.36 2.53 33.12
N PRO A 577 -19.45 1.96 34.34
CA PRO A 577 -18.38 1.10 34.87
C PRO A 577 -18.06 -0.10 33.97
N TRP A 578 -19.08 -0.76 33.42
CA TRP A 578 -18.89 -1.92 32.54
C TRP A 578 -18.22 -1.56 31.21
N ASN A 579 -18.71 -0.52 30.50
CA ASN A 579 -18.07 -0.04 29.27
C ASN A 579 -16.59 0.32 29.51
N ARG A 580 -16.30 1.02 30.62
CA ARG A 580 -14.94 1.41 30.98
C ARG A 580 -14.07 0.20 31.32
N GLN A 581 -14.63 -0.80 31.99
CA GLN A 581 -13.97 -2.05 32.30
C GLN A 581 -13.63 -2.82 31.02
N GLU A 582 -14.63 -3.25 30.22
CA GLU A 582 -14.38 -4.02 28.98
C GLU A 582 -13.31 -3.35 28.12
N PHE A 583 -13.49 -2.05 27.86
CA PHE A 583 -12.59 -1.28 27.01
C PHE A 583 -11.17 -1.19 27.58
N GLY A 584 -11.05 -1.05 28.91
CA GLY A 584 -9.78 -1.04 29.63
C GLY A 584 -9.07 -2.39 29.55
N GLU A 585 -9.78 -3.47 29.87
CA GLU A 585 -9.29 -4.86 29.78
C GLU A 585 -8.81 -5.18 28.36
N ARG A 586 -9.59 -4.78 27.36
CA ARG A 586 -9.41 -5.12 25.95
C ARG A 586 -8.30 -4.33 25.25
N PHE A 587 -8.13 -3.04 25.57
CA PHE A 587 -7.23 -2.15 24.81
C PHE A 587 -6.09 -1.53 25.64
N ILE A 588 -6.12 -1.57 26.97
CA ILE A 588 -5.27 -0.70 27.82
C ILE A 588 -4.47 -1.45 28.90
N TRP A 589 -5.10 -2.38 29.63
CA TRP A 589 -4.58 -2.85 30.93
C TRP A 589 -3.68 -4.08 30.87
N GLY A 590 -3.60 -4.75 29.71
CA GLY A 590 -2.72 -5.89 29.46
C GLY A 590 -2.96 -7.07 30.42
N ALA A 591 -1.95 -7.94 30.57
CA ALA A 591 -2.08 -9.22 31.28
C ALA A 591 -2.48 -9.12 32.77
N ASN A 592 -2.27 -7.97 33.42
CA ASN A 592 -2.64 -7.75 34.83
C ASN A 592 -4.10 -7.31 35.01
N ASN A 593 -4.79 -6.95 33.91
CA ASN A 593 -6.20 -6.61 33.86
C ASN A 593 -6.63 -5.52 34.88
N LYS A 594 -5.75 -4.54 35.12
CA LYS A 594 -5.97 -3.39 36.02
C LYS A 594 -5.34 -2.11 35.46
N PRO A 595 -5.99 -0.95 35.66
CA PRO A 595 -5.45 0.35 35.28
C PRO A 595 -4.24 0.74 36.15
N ASN A 596 -3.26 1.38 35.53
CA ASN A 596 -2.29 2.22 36.23
C ASN A 596 -2.84 3.66 36.37
N ASP A 597 -2.18 4.49 37.18
CA ASP A 597 -2.45 5.92 37.25
C ASP A 597 -2.38 6.56 35.85
N GLY A 598 -3.38 7.36 35.49
CA GLY A 598 -3.53 7.94 34.16
C GLY A 598 -4.26 7.13 33.10
N GLN A 599 -4.72 5.90 33.40
CA GLN A 599 -5.29 5.00 32.39
C GLN A 599 -6.82 4.86 32.40
N GLU A 600 -7.52 5.18 33.49
CA GLU A 600 -8.98 5.16 33.53
C GLU A 600 -9.58 6.37 34.26
N PHE A 601 -10.73 6.85 33.79
CA PHE A 601 -11.46 7.95 34.41
C PHE A 601 -12.98 7.75 34.27
N THR A 602 -13.72 8.06 35.34
CA THR A 602 -15.19 8.03 35.36
C THR A 602 -15.83 9.24 34.67
N ASP A 603 -15.08 10.31 34.42
CA ASP A 603 -15.52 11.45 33.61
C ASP A 603 -14.31 12.09 32.91
N TRP A 604 -14.54 12.67 31.74
CA TRP A 604 -13.51 13.39 30.99
C TRP A 604 -13.01 14.64 31.73
N ARG A 605 -13.85 15.26 32.59
CA ARG A 605 -13.42 16.36 33.48
C ARG A 605 -12.44 15.87 34.54
N GLY A 606 -12.60 14.64 35.01
CA GLY A 606 -11.65 13.98 35.91
C GLY A 606 -10.29 13.78 35.22
N TRP A 607 -10.29 13.27 33.99
CA TRP A 607 -9.08 13.18 33.18
C TRP A 607 -8.45 14.56 32.89
N LEU A 608 -9.24 15.56 32.51
CA LEU A 608 -8.75 16.90 32.19
C LEU A 608 -8.04 17.53 33.39
N LYS A 609 -8.65 17.44 34.58
CA LYS A 609 -8.03 17.90 35.82
C LYS A 609 -6.72 17.15 36.10
N TRP A 610 -6.71 15.82 36.00
CA TRP A 610 -5.51 15.00 36.17
C TRP A 610 -4.40 15.38 35.16
N GLU A 611 -4.74 15.59 33.88
CA GLU A 611 -3.77 15.97 32.85
C GLU A 611 -3.21 17.39 33.06
N GLN A 612 -4.02 18.32 33.59
CA GLN A 612 -3.57 19.64 34.01
C GLN A 612 -2.60 19.56 35.21
N GLU A 613 -2.97 18.82 36.27
CA GLU A 613 -2.13 18.59 37.45
C GLU A 613 -0.82 17.88 37.08
N ARG A 614 -0.88 16.87 36.19
CA ARG A 614 0.27 16.14 35.64
C ARG A 614 1.19 17.05 34.81
N ARG A 615 0.64 17.93 33.96
CA ARG A 615 1.42 18.93 33.22
C ARG A 615 2.07 19.95 34.15
N GLN A 616 1.38 20.39 35.19
CA GLN A 616 1.94 21.27 36.21
C GLN A 616 3.07 20.59 36.99
N ALA A 617 2.89 19.33 37.40
CA ALA A 617 3.91 18.53 38.06
C ALA A 617 5.17 18.35 37.20
N LEU A 618 4.98 18.09 35.89
CA LEU A 618 6.07 17.99 34.92
C LEU A 618 6.79 19.34 34.73
N ALA A 619 6.05 20.45 34.65
CA ALA A 619 6.62 21.80 34.56
C ALA A 619 7.38 22.20 35.83
N ASN A 620 6.93 21.74 37.00
CA ASN A 620 7.61 21.89 38.29
C ASN A 620 8.82 20.95 38.47
N GLY A 621 9.13 20.09 37.49
CA GLY A 621 10.28 19.18 37.52
C GLY A 621 10.14 17.98 38.47
N GLN A 622 8.91 17.65 38.89
CA GLN A 622 8.67 16.47 39.73
C GLN A 622 9.12 15.19 39.01
N GLN A 623 9.72 14.27 39.77
CA GLN A 623 10.15 12.96 39.26
C GLN A 623 8.97 11.97 39.29
N ASN A 624 9.04 10.94 38.44
CA ASN A 624 8.03 9.87 38.33
C ASN A 624 6.61 10.33 37.95
N VAL A 625 6.47 11.46 37.24
CA VAL A 625 5.19 11.89 36.67
C VAL A 625 4.76 10.91 35.55
N PRO A 626 3.51 10.38 35.57
CA PRO A 626 3.02 9.47 34.53
C PRO A 626 3.08 10.05 33.10
N PRO A 627 3.14 9.19 32.06
CA PRO A 627 3.00 9.64 30.69
C PRO A 627 1.59 10.19 30.44
N GLY A 628 1.49 11.28 29.67
CA GLY A 628 0.23 11.78 29.13
C GLY A 628 -0.06 11.22 27.74
N VAL A 629 -1.11 11.75 27.11
CA VAL A 629 -1.52 11.43 25.73
C VAL A 629 -1.07 12.50 24.73
N ASP A 630 -0.98 12.08 23.47
CA ASP A 630 -0.61 12.90 22.32
C ASP A 630 -1.83 13.34 21.51
N GLY A 631 -2.84 12.48 21.46
CA GLY A 631 -4.13 12.78 20.87
C GLY A 631 -5.30 12.18 21.61
N VAL A 632 -6.50 12.49 21.12
CA VAL A 632 -7.76 12.03 21.68
C VAL A 632 -8.78 11.73 20.58
N PHE A 633 -9.51 10.63 20.77
CA PHE A 633 -10.75 10.34 20.06
C PHE A 633 -11.93 10.79 20.94
N VAL A 634 -12.74 11.72 20.45
CA VAL A 634 -13.96 12.19 21.12
C VAL A 634 -15.15 11.47 20.49
N CYS A 635 -15.70 10.52 21.22
CA CYS A 635 -16.79 9.61 20.81
C CYS A 635 -17.96 9.68 21.81
N ALA A 636 -18.24 10.88 22.31
CA ALA A 636 -19.31 11.16 23.27
C ALA A 636 -20.68 11.31 22.55
N LEU A 637 -21.70 11.76 23.27
CA LEU A 637 -22.95 12.19 22.66
C LEU A 637 -22.78 13.56 21.99
N ASP A 638 -23.53 13.80 20.92
CA ASP A 638 -23.41 14.95 20.01
C ASP A 638 -23.43 16.30 20.76
N GLU A 639 -24.24 16.45 21.81
CA GLU A 639 -24.35 17.68 22.61
C GLU A 639 -23.11 17.93 23.49
N MET A 640 -22.37 16.88 23.84
CA MET A 640 -21.18 16.96 24.69
C MET A 640 -19.94 17.41 23.91
N HIS A 641 -19.95 17.32 22.58
CA HIS A 641 -18.79 17.61 21.74
C HIS A 641 -18.26 19.04 21.96
N VAL A 642 -19.11 20.06 21.98
CA VAL A 642 -18.66 21.45 22.17
C VAL A 642 -17.96 21.67 23.52
N GLU A 643 -18.52 21.18 24.62
CA GLU A 643 -17.93 21.35 25.95
C GLU A 643 -16.56 20.65 26.03
N ILE A 644 -16.50 19.39 25.58
CA ILE A 644 -15.26 18.59 25.58
C ILE A 644 -14.21 19.29 24.70
N MET A 645 -14.56 19.59 23.45
CA MET A 645 -13.63 20.10 22.44
C MET A 645 -13.05 21.47 22.82
N CYS A 646 -13.89 22.40 23.31
CA CYS A 646 -13.42 23.69 23.80
C CYS A 646 -12.57 23.55 25.08
N ALA A 647 -12.88 22.60 25.97
CA ALA A 647 -12.10 22.37 27.20
C ALA A 647 -10.73 21.72 26.95
N ILE A 648 -10.59 20.86 25.93
CA ILE A 648 -9.32 20.22 25.57
C ILE A 648 -8.44 21.06 24.63
N ALA A 649 -9.00 22.02 23.88
CA ALA A 649 -8.24 22.83 22.92
C ALA A 649 -6.97 23.48 23.52
N PRO A 650 -6.97 24.02 24.75
CA PRO A 650 -5.76 24.56 25.40
C PRO A 650 -4.66 23.52 25.65
N LEU A 651 -4.97 22.22 25.68
CA LEU A 651 -3.97 21.16 25.82
C LEU A 651 -3.14 20.93 24.54
N ASN A 652 -3.59 21.46 23.40
CA ASN A 652 -2.94 21.35 22.08
C ASN A 652 -2.58 19.88 21.73
N LEU A 653 -3.60 19.03 21.71
CA LEU A 653 -3.54 17.62 21.34
C LEU A 653 -3.93 17.41 19.87
N HIS A 654 -3.57 16.26 19.30
CA HIS A 654 -4.18 15.79 18.04
C HIS A 654 -5.61 15.30 18.32
N VAL A 655 -6.59 15.62 17.48
CA VAL A 655 -8.00 15.31 17.77
C VAL A 655 -8.68 14.64 16.59
N LEU A 656 -9.40 13.55 16.87
CA LEU A 656 -10.47 13.05 16.00
C LEU A 656 -11.78 13.12 16.79
N CYS A 657 -12.74 13.89 16.29
CA CYS A 657 -14.07 14.02 16.88
C CYS A 657 -15.09 13.25 16.03
N GLU A 658 -16.01 12.50 16.66
CA GLU A 658 -17.11 11.87 15.94
C GLU A 658 -18.03 12.90 15.27
N LYS A 659 -18.80 12.45 14.27
CA LYS A 659 -19.79 13.29 13.59
C LYS A 659 -21.14 13.27 14.34
N PRO A 660 -21.89 14.38 14.45
CA PRO A 660 -21.55 15.73 13.98
C PRO A 660 -20.56 16.46 14.90
N LEU A 661 -19.90 17.50 14.40
CA LEU A 661 -18.95 18.33 15.15
C LEU A 661 -19.60 19.00 16.38
N ALA A 662 -20.82 19.51 16.21
CA ALA A 662 -21.70 20.00 17.24
C ALA A 662 -23.15 20.06 16.73
N THR A 663 -24.09 20.37 17.62
CA THR A 663 -25.55 20.42 17.37
C THR A 663 -26.08 21.78 16.91
N SER A 664 -25.22 22.80 16.86
CA SER A 664 -25.49 24.15 16.32
C SER A 664 -24.32 24.64 15.45
N LEU A 665 -24.56 25.68 14.63
CA LEU A 665 -23.51 26.32 13.83
C LEU A 665 -22.57 27.13 14.73
N GLU A 666 -23.14 27.83 15.71
CA GLU A 666 -22.46 28.64 16.71
C GLU A 666 -21.42 27.80 17.46
N ASP A 667 -21.76 26.58 17.85
CA ASP A 667 -20.87 25.64 18.53
C ASP A 667 -19.78 25.09 17.58
N CYS A 668 -20.12 24.80 16.32
CA CYS A 668 -19.11 24.45 15.31
C CYS A 668 -18.08 25.58 15.13
N LEU A 669 -18.54 26.84 15.14
CA LEU A 669 -17.68 28.02 15.06
C LEU A 669 -16.92 28.27 16.38
N ALA A 670 -17.50 27.94 17.54
CA ALA A 670 -16.80 27.99 18.82
C ALA A 670 -15.63 27.00 18.86
N ILE A 671 -15.85 25.75 18.40
CA ILE A 671 -14.79 24.75 18.25
C ILE A 671 -13.73 25.23 17.23
N TYR A 672 -14.15 25.75 16.07
CA TYR A 672 -13.22 26.31 15.08
C TYR A 672 -12.33 27.39 15.70
N ARG A 673 -12.92 28.39 16.38
CA ARG A 673 -12.20 29.50 17.03
C ARG A 673 -11.28 29.03 18.16
N ALA A 674 -11.63 27.93 18.84
CA ALA A 674 -10.79 27.34 19.89
C ALA A 674 -9.53 26.66 19.34
N PHE A 675 -9.61 25.97 18.20
CA PHE A 675 -8.46 25.30 17.56
C PHE A 675 -7.70 26.18 16.56
N VAL A 676 -8.37 27.18 15.99
CA VAL A 676 -7.85 28.15 15.00
C VAL A 676 -8.19 29.57 15.47
N PRO A 677 -7.48 30.09 16.50
CA PRO A 677 -7.67 31.47 16.96
C PRO A 677 -7.29 32.48 15.88
N GLU A 678 -7.80 33.71 15.98
CA GLU A 678 -7.73 34.75 14.93
C GLU A 678 -6.34 34.91 14.26
N HIS A 679 -5.27 35.00 15.08
CA HIS A 679 -3.89 35.13 14.63
C HIS A 679 -3.31 33.89 13.92
N LYS A 680 -4.13 32.83 13.76
CA LYS A 680 -3.84 31.58 13.06
C LYS A 680 -4.91 31.24 12.00
N ARG A 681 -5.78 32.15 11.57
CA ARG A 681 -6.68 31.87 10.42
C ARG A 681 -5.88 31.46 9.18
N ASP A 682 -4.89 32.27 8.80
CA ASP A 682 -3.93 31.93 7.74
C ASP A 682 -3.08 30.70 8.09
N VAL A 683 -2.91 30.44 9.40
CA VAL A 683 -2.22 29.35 10.13
C VAL A 683 -2.73 27.92 9.85
N GLY A 684 -4.04 27.75 10.02
CA GLY A 684 -4.65 26.47 10.39
C GLY A 684 -4.37 26.04 11.85
N PRO A 685 -4.90 24.89 12.28
CA PRO A 685 -4.66 24.37 13.63
C PRO A 685 -3.20 23.97 13.84
N SER A 686 -2.74 24.02 15.10
CA SER A 686 -1.34 23.68 15.46
C SER A 686 -1.10 22.18 15.70
N LYS A 687 -2.14 21.37 15.48
CA LYS A 687 -2.16 19.91 15.60
C LYS A 687 -3.13 19.35 14.55
N VAL A 688 -2.90 18.09 14.16
CA VAL A 688 -3.80 17.36 13.25
C VAL A 688 -5.19 17.27 13.87
N PHE A 689 -6.21 17.61 13.09
CA PHE A 689 -7.62 17.58 13.49
C PHE A 689 -8.42 16.76 12.47
N SER A 690 -9.31 15.88 12.89
CA SER A 690 -10.21 15.18 11.96
C SER A 690 -11.62 15.03 12.54
N ILE A 691 -12.58 14.76 11.66
CA ILE A 691 -13.97 14.47 12.01
C ILE A 691 -14.32 13.06 11.50
N GLY A 692 -15.30 12.40 12.13
CA GLY A 692 -15.93 11.13 11.73
C GLY A 692 -16.60 11.09 10.34
N HIS A 693 -16.11 11.87 9.36
CA HIS A 693 -16.54 11.84 7.95
C HIS A 693 -15.96 10.62 7.21
N VAL A 694 -16.24 9.43 7.75
CA VAL A 694 -15.74 8.12 7.31
C VAL A 694 -15.99 7.81 5.83
N LEU A 695 -17.00 8.43 5.22
CA LEU A 695 -17.34 8.25 3.80
C LEU A 695 -16.25 8.73 2.85
N ARG A 696 -15.33 9.62 3.25
CA ARG A 696 -14.18 10.00 2.41
C ARG A 696 -13.17 8.85 2.21
N TYR A 697 -13.17 7.86 3.11
CA TYR A 697 -12.10 6.87 3.23
C TYR A 697 -12.55 5.43 2.94
N SER A 698 -13.80 5.21 2.54
CA SER A 698 -14.20 3.88 2.05
C SER A 698 -13.53 3.62 0.69
N PRO A 699 -13.03 2.40 0.40
CA PRO A 699 -12.38 2.10 -0.89
C PRO A 699 -13.30 2.39 -2.09
N HIS A 700 -14.62 2.21 -1.92
CA HIS A 700 -15.61 2.60 -2.91
C HIS A 700 -15.57 4.11 -3.22
N ASN A 701 -15.72 4.97 -2.20
CA ASN A 701 -15.81 6.41 -2.42
C ASN A 701 -14.47 7.02 -2.85
N MET A 702 -13.34 6.46 -2.38
CA MET A 702 -12.01 6.82 -2.89
C MET A 702 -11.88 6.48 -4.39
N ARG A 703 -12.30 5.27 -4.81
CA ARG A 703 -12.28 4.89 -6.24
C ARG A 703 -13.23 5.75 -7.08
N LEU A 704 -14.41 6.07 -6.55
CA LEU A 704 -15.38 6.96 -7.20
C LEU A 704 -14.80 8.37 -7.39
N ARG A 705 -14.17 8.97 -6.36
CA ARG A 705 -13.46 10.26 -6.49
C ARG A 705 -12.38 10.21 -7.57
N GLN A 706 -11.57 9.17 -7.59
CA GLN A 706 -10.50 9.00 -8.58
C GLN A 706 -11.06 8.91 -10.02
N LEU A 707 -12.11 8.11 -10.23
CA LEU A 707 -12.80 7.99 -11.52
C LEU A 707 -13.35 9.33 -12.03
N LEU A 708 -13.91 10.14 -11.11
CA LEU A 708 -14.51 11.43 -11.42
C LEU A 708 -13.48 12.54 -11.67
N LEU A 709 -12.48 12.68 -10.79
CA LEU A 709 -11.64 13.88 -10.72
C LEU A 709 -10.23 13.70 -11.32
N GLU A 710 -9.66 12.50 -11.24
CA GLU A 710 -8.33 12.18 -11.80
C GLU A 710 -8.44 11.56 -13.19
N GLU A 711 -9.22 10.47 -13.33
CA GLU A 711 -9.39 9.76 -14.60
C GLU A 711 -10.44 10.44 -15.51
N ARG A 712 -11.34 11.25 -14.93
CA ARG A 712 -12.43 11.97 -15.61
C ARG A 712 -13.21 11.09 -16.60
N VAL A 713 -13.61 9.90 -16.18
CA VAL A 713 -14.20 8.88 -17.07
C VAL A 713 -15.54 9.29 -17.71
N ILE A 714 -16.19 10.33 -17.15
CA ILE A 714 -17.41 10.95 -17.67
C ILE A 714 -17.22 12.42 -18.10
N GLY A 715 -15.97 12.90 -18.21
CA GLY A 715 -15.68 14.32 -18.39
C GLY A 715 -15.92 15.14 -17.11
N ASP A 716 -16.35 16.38 -17.27
CA ASP A 716 -16.68 17.27 -16.15
C ASP A 716 -18.09 16.94 -15.61
N VAL A 717 -18.26 16.97 -14.29
CA VAL A 717 -19.53 16.62 -13.61
C VAL A 717 -20.57 17.71 -13.84
N VAL A 718 -21.73 17.32 -14.38
CA VAL A 718 -22.90 18.19 -14.59
C VAL A 718 -23.88 18.06 -13.42
N SER A 719 -24.18 16.83 -12.99
CA SER A 719 -25.09 16.60 -11.87
C SER A 719 -24.83 15.31 -11.09
N ILE A 720 -25.08 15.33 -9.78
CA ILE A 720 -25.10 14.15 -8.90
C ILE A 720 -26.50 13.96 -8.30
N GLU A 721 -27.03 12.75 -8.42
CA GLU A 721 -28.10 12.21 -7.58
C GLU A 721 -27.48 11.30 -6.53
N HIS A 722 -27.66 11.57 -5.24
CA HIS A 722 -27.15 10.75 -4.15
C HIS A 722 -28.28 10.42 -3.16
N VAL A 723 -28.34 9.17 -2.70
CA VAL A 723 -29.38 8.68 -1.80
C VAL A 723 -28.73 8.00 -0.60
N GLU A 724 -29.13 8.41 0.61
CA GLU A 724 -28.91 7.65 1.84
C GLU A 724 -30.21 6.91 2.23
N PRO A 725 -30.31 5.60 1.93
CA PRO A 725 -31.43 4.77 2.36
C PRO A 725 -31.25 4.37 3.83
N VAL A 726 -31.84 5.12 4.76
CA VAL A 726 -31.59 4.93 6.21
C VAL A 726 -32.07 3.56 6.70
N GLY A 727 -33.09 2.97 6.06
CA GLY A 727 -33.66 1.67 6.39
C GLY A 727 -34.82 1.77 7.38
N TYR A 728 -35.98 1.17 7.04
CA TYR A 728 -37.24 1.43 7.75
C TYR A 728 -37.19 1.16 9.26
N TRP A 729 -36.53 0.07 9.68
CA TRP A 729 -36.44 -0.34 11.07
C TRP A 729 -35.29 0.33 11.82
N HIS A 730 -34.20 0.62 11.12
CA HIS A 730 -33.08 1.39 11.67
C HIS A 730 -33.53 2.83 11.98
N PHE A 731 -34.31 3.45 11.09
CA PHE A 731 -34.91 4.76 11.38
C PHE A 731 -35.84 4.71 12.60
N ALA A 732 -36.69 3.68 12.70
CA ALA A 732 -37.56 3.49 13.86
C ALA A 732 -36.80 3.26 15.18
N HIS A 733 -35.61 2.64 15.15
CA HIS A 733 -34.74 2.51 16.32
C HIS A 733 -34.08 3.86 16.66
N SER A 734 -33.35 4.46 15.73
CA SER A 734 -32.46 5.61 16.00
C SER A 734 -33.18 6.97 16.09
N TYR A 735 -34.19 7.19 15.24
CA TYR A 735 -34.84 8.50 15.00
C TYR A 735 -36.33 8.54 15.39
N VAL A 736 -36.87 7.49 16.00
CA VAL A 736 -38.25 7.47 16.53
C VAL A 736 -38.33 7.05 18.00
N ARG A 737 -37.47 6.10 18.42
CA ARG A 737 -37.39 5.62 19.81
C ARG A 737 -36.11 6.06 20.53
N GLY A 738 -35.02 6.19 19.78
CA GLY A 738 -33.67 6.44 20.25
C GLY A 738 -33.35 7.91 20.53
N ASN A 739 -32.05 8.17 20.66
CA ASN A 739 -31.52 9.46 21.11
C ASN A 739 -31.81 10.60 20.11
N TRP A 740 -31.71 10.34 18.80
CA TRP A 740 -31.84 11.35 17.75
C TRP A 740 -33.28 11.55 17.24
N ARG A 741 -34.28 11.16 18.03
CA ARG A 741 -35.69 11.28 17.63
C ARG A 741 -36.22 12.71 17.64
N ARG A 742 -35.56 13.61 18.37
CA ARG A 742 -35.90 15.03 18.45
C ARG A 742 -34.92 15.90 17.65
N GLU A 743 -35.44 16.94 17.02
CA GLU A 743 -34.65 18.08 16.55
C GLU A 743 -33.96 18.74 17.74
N THR A 744 -32.77 19.29 17.53
CA THR A 744 -32.03 20.06 18.54
C THR A 744 -32.69 21.42 18.75
N ASP A 745 -32.27 22.14 19.79
CA ASP A 745 -32.79 23.47 20.08
C ASP A 745 -32.47 24.50 18.95
N ALA A 746 -31.56 24.16 18.03
CA ALA A 746 -31.26 24.90 16.79
C ALA A 746 -32.13 24.49 15.58
N GLY A 747 -33.15 23.65 15.77
CA GLY A 747 -34.09 23.22 14.72
C GLY A 747 -33.56 22.17 13.74
N VAL A 748 -32.36 21.62 13.99
CA VAL A 748 -31.73 20.61 13.12
C VAL A 748 -31.98 19.19 13.62
N GLY A 749 -32.15 18.22 12.72
CA GLY A 749 -32.58 16.87 13.09
C GLY A 749 -31.78 15.75 12.44
N SER A 750 -32.51 14.84 11.77
CA SER A 750 -31.97 13.66 11.10
C SER A 750 -30.94 14.00 10.02
N LEU A 751 -31.06 15.13 9.29
CA LEU A 751 -30.05 15.51 8.28
C LEU A 751 -28.66 15.68 8.91
N LEU A 752 -28.55 16.36 10.05
CA LEU A 752 -27.27 16.55 10.76
C LEU A 752 -26.78 15.23 11.37
N THR A 753 -27.63 14.56 12.13
CA THR A 753 -27.23 13.41 12.95
C THR A 753 -26.98 12.15 12.12
N LYS A 754 -27.68 11.99 10.98
CA LYS A 754 -27.53 10.88 10.03
C LYS A 754 -26.66 11.19 8.82
N SER A 755 -26.87 12.34 8.18
CA SER A 755 -26.43 12.59 6.80
C SER A 755 -25.50 13.80 6.63
N CYS A 756 -24.94 14.35 7.71
CA CYS A 756 -23.89 15.36 7.62
C CYS A 756 -22.68 14.85 6.84
N HIS A 757 -22.34 13.55 6.97
CA HIS A 757 -21.27 12.94 6.21
C HIS A 757 -21.62 12.68 4.73
N ASP A 758 -22.91 12.63 4.36
CA ASP A 758 -23.36 12.52 2.97
C ASP A 758 -23.32 13.88 2.26
N ILE A 759 -23.72 14.95 2.98
CA ILE A 759 -23.47 16.34 2.57
C ILE A 759 -21.96 16.60 2.44
N ASP A 760 -21.16 16.17 3.42
CA ASP A 760 -19.70 16.26 3.35
C ASP A 760 -19.11 15.50 2.16
N PHE A 761 -19.62 14.30 1.84
CA PHE A 761 -19.20 13.54 0.67
C PHE A 761 -19.49 14.29 -0.64
N LEU A 762 -20.67 14.93 -0.77
CA LEU A 762 -21.00 15.77 -1.92
C LEU A 762 -20.10 17.01 -2.00
N VAL A 763 -19.93 17.74 -0.90
CA VAL A 763 -19.06 18.94 -0.80
C VAL A 763 -17.59 18.56 -1.05
N TRP A 764 -17.14 17.38 -0.61
CA TRP A 764 -15.81 16.87 -0.91
C TRP A 764 -15.63 16.61 -2.40
N LEU A 765 -16.56 15.90 -3.05
CA LEU A 765 -16.49 15.63 -4.50
C LEU A 765 -16.58 16.89 -5.36
N LEU A 766 -17.36 17.89 -4.93
CA LEU A 766 -17.78 19.02 -5.77
C LEU A 766 -17.16 20.37 -5.39
N SER A 767 -16.74 20.56 -4.15
CA SER A 767 -16.15 21.81 -3.65
C SER A 767 -14.66 21.67 -3.33
N SER A 768 -14.24 20.63 -2.61
CA SER A 768 -12.81 20.45 -2.26
C SER A 768 -11.93 20.33 -3.52
N PRO A 769 -10.70 20.88 -3.51
CA PRO A 769 -9.78 20.77 -4.63
C PRO A 769 -9.55 19.31 -5.12
N PRO A 770 -9.43 19.07 -6.44
CA PRO A 770 -9.11 17.76 -6.98
C PRO A 770 -7.74 17.24 -6.51
N PRO A 771 -7.54 15.91 -6.39
CA PRO A 771 -6.22 15.34 -6.11
C PRO A 771 -5.15 15.85 -7.08
N GLY A 772 -3.99 16.27 -6.54
CA GLY A 772 -2.89 16.83 -7.32
C GLY A 772 -3.04 18.30 -7.74
N SER A 773 -4.08 19.01 -7.26
CA SER A 773 -4.19 20.46 -7.45
C SER A 773 -3.04 21.26 -6.80
N PRO A 774 -2.80 22.50 -7.23
CA PRO A 774 -1.96 23.44 -6.48
C PRO A 774 -2.39 23.57 -5.01
N LYS A 775 -1.43 23.76 -4.10
CA LYS A 775 -1.68 23.90 -2.64
C LYS A 775 -2.55 25.12 -2.29
N ASP A 776 -2.59 26.09 -3.18
CA ASP A 776 -3.29 27.37 -3.11
C ASP A 776 -4.59 27.40 -3.94
N MET A 777 -5.03 26.26 -4.50
CA MET A 777 -6.29 26.19 -5.23
C MET A 777 -7.49 26.34 -4.27
N PRO A 778 -8.39 27.32 -4.47
CA PRO A 778 -9.53 27.53 -3.59
C PRO A 778 -10.58 26.42 -3.75
N PRO A 779 -11.47 26.24 -2.75
CA PRO A 779 -12.67 25.43 -2.90
C PRO A 779 -13.62 26.01 -3.97
N HIS A 780 -14.40 25.17 -4.63
CA HIS A 780 -15.52 25.60 -5.47
C HIS A 780 -16.73 25.80 -4.57
N GLU A 781 -16.98 27.02 -4.14
CA GLU A 781 -18.06 27.31 -3.21
C GLU A 781 -19.46 27.14 -3.86
N PRO A 782 -20.46 26.60 -3.11
CA PRO A 782 -21.84 26.59 -3.56
C PRO A 782 -22.37 27.99 -3.95
N ARG A 783 -23.32 28.03 -4.87
CA ARG A 783 -24.10 29.22 -5.22
C ARG A 783 -25.39 29.27 -4.39
N THR A 784 -26.20 28.22 -4.46
CA THR A 784 -27.47 28.13 -3.71
C THR A 784 -27.65 26.78 -3.03
N ILE A 785 -28.31 26.79 -1.88
CA ILE A 785 -28.79 25.60 -1.18
C ILE A 785 -30.31 25.73 -1.03
N SER A 786 -31.04 24.66 -1.33
CA SER A 786 -32.47 24.53 -1.05
C SER A 786 -32.76 23.17 -0.46
N SER A 787 -33.83 23.06 0.31
CA SER A 787 -34.12 21.87 1.11
C SER A 787 -35.61 21.74 1.34
N THR A 788 -36.12 20.51 1.24
CA THR A 788 -37.52 20.16 1.49
C THR A 788 -37.56 18.83 2.21
N GLY A 789 -38.09 18.79 3.42
CA GLY A 789 -38.21 17.55 4.19
C GLY A 789 -39.35 17.62 5.19
N ARG A 790 -39.93 16.47 5.51
CA ARG A 790 -41.04 16.36 6.46
C ARG A 790 -40.93 15.06 7.26
N LEU A 791 -41.51 15.07 8.46
CA LEU A 791 -41.86 13.85 9.17
C LEU A 791 -43.17 13.31 8.57
N THR A 792 -43.09 12.25 7.77
CA THR A 792 -44.19 11.76 6.96
C THR A 792 -44.91 10.55 7.55
N GLN A 793 -44.20 9.59 8.17
CA GLN A 793 -44.73 8.28 8.57
C GLN A 793 -45.04 8.16 10.06
N PHE A 794 -44.10 8.59 10.91
CA PHE A 794 -44.13 8.36 12.35
C PHE A 794 -44.86 9.50 13.07
N ILE A 795 -46.16 9.62 12.77
CA ILE A 795 -47.07 10.64 13.30
C ILE A 795 -48.39 10.00 13.76
N ASN A 796 -48.95 10.47 14.87
CA ASN A 796 -50.15 9.87 15.49
C ASN A 796 -51.32 9.68 14.50
N LYS A 797 -51.56 10.64 13.58
CA LYS A 797 -52.62 10.52 12.55
C LYS A 797 -52.46 9.36 11.55
N ARG A 798 -51.32 8.67 11.55
CA ARG A 798 -51.06 7.45 10.75
C ARG A 798 -51.06 6.16 11.57
N LYS A 799 -51.33 6.22 12.88
CA LYS A 799 -51.50 5.04 13.72
C LYS A 799 -52.59 4.13 13.11
N PRO A 800 -52.34 2.83 12.90
CA PRO A 800 -53.37 1.91 12.43
C PRO A 800 -54.55 1.86 13.40
N LYS A 801 -55.79 1.97 12.91
CA LYS A 801 -57.00 1.96 13.75
C LYS A 801 -57.08 0.72 14.65
N ASP A 802 -56.69 -0.43 14.11
CA ASP A 802 -56.68 -1.71 14.81
C ASP A 802 -55.69 -1.76 16.00
N ALA A 803 -54.75 -0.82 16.09
CA ALA A 803 -53.87 -0.68 17.27
C ALA A 803 -54.60 -0.06 18.48
N GLY A 804 -55.78 0.53 18.28
CA GLY A 804 -56.54 1.24 19.31
C GLY A 804 -55.70 2.31 20.02
N ASP A 805 -55.91 2.44 21.33
CA ASP A 805 -55.24 3.44 22.15
C ASP A 805 -53.88 2.98 22.70
N ALA A 806 -53.35 1.83 22.24
CA ALA A 806 -52.09 1.27 22.74
C ALA A 806 -50.90 2.23 22.52
N THR A 807 -50.22 2.58 23.61
CA THR A 807 -49.02 3.43 23.65
C THR A 807 -47.73 2.63 23.61
N ASN A 808 -47.70 1.43 24.20
CA ASN A 808 -46.55 0.53 24.19
C ASN A 808 -46.80 -0.71 23.30
N CYS A 809 -45.76 -1.24 22.64
CA CYS A 809 -45.88 -2.42 21.77
C CYS A 809 -46.28 -3.70 22.50
N LEU A 810 -45.92 -3.89 23.77
CA LEU A 810 -46.26 -5.10 24.55
C LEU A 810 -47.77 -5.27 24.78
N ALA A 811 -48.53 -4.16 24.77
CA ALA A 811 -49.99 -4.15 24.93
C ALA A 811 -50.76 -3.95 23.62
N CYS A 812 -50.06 -3.90 22.47
CA CYS A 812 -50.67 -3.51 21.19
C CYS A 812 -51.43 -4.66 20.52
N PRO A 813 -52.74 -4.53 20.22
CA PRO A 813 -53.54 -5.61 19.60
C PRO A 813 -53.03 -6.11 18.24
N ILE A 814 -52.25 -5.28 17.53
CA ILE A 814 -51.66 -5.62 16.22
C ILE A 814 -50.15 -5.88 16.27
N GLU A 815 -49.55 -6.04 17.44
CA GLU A 815 -48.10 -6.27 17.63
C GLU A 815 -47.53 -7.24 16.58
N ARG A 816 -48.08 -8.47 16.51
CA ARG A 816 -47.67 -9.53 15.56
C ARG A 816 -47.88 -9.20 14.07
N LYS A 817 -48.67 -8.18 13.73
CA LYS A 817 -48.87 -7.71 12.35
C LYS A 817 -48.13 -6.40 12.04
N CYS A 818 -47.58 -5.73 13.06
CA CYS A 818 -46.90 -4.45 12.90
C CYS A 818 -45.47 -4.63 12.38
N ASN A 819 -45.09 -3.83 11.37
CA ASN A 819 -43.72 -3.81 10.84
C ASN A 819 -42.70 -3.18 11.82
N TYR A 820 -43.18 -2.39 12.78
CA TYR A 820 -42.38 -1.64 13.77
C TYR A 820 -42.55 -2.15 15.21
N SER A 821 -43.10 -3.35 15.41
CA SER A 821 -43.20 -3.96 16.74
C SER A 821 -41.83 -4.02 17.42
N ALA A 822 -41.73 -3.50 18.66
CA ALA A 822 -40.51 -3.59 19.45
C ALA A 822 -40.12 -5.05 19.73
N MET A 823 -41.10 -5.92 20.00
CA MET A 823 -40.90 -7.37 20.18
C MET A 823 -40.26 -7.99 18.94
N ARG A 824 -40.81 -7.69 17.76
CA ARG A 824 -40.25 -8.17 16.49
C ARG A 824 -38.84 -7.66 16.23
N LEU A 825 -38.59 -6.37 16.47
CA LEU A 825 -37.31 -5.75 16.12
C LEU A 825 -36.17 -6.12 17.06
N TYR A 826 -36.45 -6.28 18.36
CA TYR A 826 -35.42 -6.51 19.38
C TYR A 826 -35.40 -7.97 19.87
N LYS A 827 -36.55 -8.59 20.14
CA LYS A 827 -36.61 -9.99 20.58
C LYS A 827 -36.47 -10.98 19.42
N GLU A 828 -37.48 -11.05 18.54
CA GLU A 828 -37.58 -12.08 17.48
C GLU A 828 -36.42 -12.02 16.48
N ARG A 829 -35.92 -10.82 16.19
CA ARG A 829 -34.88 -10.61 15.16
C ARG A 829 -33.45 -10.63 15.69
N GLN A 830 -33.22 -10.37 16.98
CA GLN A 830 -31.88 -10.25 17.57
C GLN A 830 -31.68 -11.26 18.72
N LEU A 831 -32.37 -11.09 19.85
CA LEU A 831 -32.12 -11.89 21.06
C LEU A 831 -32.40 -13.38 20.83
N ASP A 832 -33.51 -13.71 20.15
CA ASP A 832 -33.90 -15.10 19.84
C ASP A 832 -32.92 -15.78 18.86
N LYS A 833 -31.98 -15.02 18.29
CA LYS A 833 -30.86 -15.51 17.45
C LYS A 833 -29.50 -15.43 18.14
N GLY A 834 -29.45 -15.08 19.43
CA GLY A 834 -28.21 -14.89 20.18
C GLY A 834 -27.44 -13.61 19.84
N ILE A 835 -28.06 -12.63 19.19
CA ILE A 835 -27.41 -11.35 18.85
C ILE A 835 -27.64 -10.37 20.01
N THR A 836 -26.59 -10.09 20.78
CA THR A 836 -26.62 -9.19 21.95
C THR A 836 -25.95 -7.83 21.72
N ASP A 837 -25.19 -7.67 20.63
CA ASP A 837 -24.61 -6.40 20.18
C ASP A 837 -25.70 -5.47 19.59
N TRP A 838 -25.36 -4.50 18.75
CA TRP A 838 -26.29 -3.55 18.17
C TRP A 838 -27.44 -4.26 17.41
N PRO A 839 -28.71 -3.88 17.65
CA PRO A 839 -29.19 -2.74 18.44
C PRO A 839 -29.39 -3.01 19.94
N LEU A 840 -29.26 -4.24 20.44
CA LEU A 840 -29.66 -4.58 21.81
C LEU A 840 -28.82 -3.91 22.89
N HIS A 841 -27.49 -3.81 22.74
CA HIS A 841 -26.66 -3.10 23.73
C HIS A 841 -27.03 -1.60 23.87
N ILE A 842 -27.74 -1.01 22.90
CA ILE A 842 -28.27 0.36 22.98
C ILE A 842 -29.62 0.39 23.72
N VAL A 843 -30.43 -0.66 23.60
CA VAL A 843 -31.72 -0.80 24.31
C VAL A 843 -31.52 -1.20 25.76
N CYS A 844 -30.59 -2.12 26.02
CA CYS A 844 -30.24 -2.68 27.31
C CYS A 844 -28.71 -2.80 27.38
N PRO A 845 -27.98 -1.83 27.97
CA PRO A 845 -26.52 -1.86 28.02
C PRO A 845 -25.93 -3.16 28.57
N ASP A 846 -26.54 -3.72 29.62
CA ASP A 846 -26.03 -4.90 30.32
C ASP A 846 -26.53 -6.23 29.70
N ILE A 847 -27.14 -6.20 28.50
CA ILE A 847 -27.76 -7.38 27.88
C ILE A 847 -26.74 -8.46 27.51
N GLU A 848 -25.56 -8.07 27.03
CA GLU A 848 -24.51 -9.00 26.63
C GLU A 848 -23.89 -9.69 27.84
N ASP A 849 -23.64 -8.93 28.92
CA ASP A 849 -23.17 -9.50 30.18
C ASP A 849 -24.22 -10.42 30.81
N THR A 850 -25.47 -9.99 30.88
CA THR A 850 -26.59 -10.80 31.39
C THR A 850 -26.74 -12.11 30.60
N PHE A 851 -26.62 -12.05 29.27
CA PHE A 851 -26.68 -13.24 28.42
C PHE A 851 -25.51 -14.19 28.66
N LYS A 852 -24.28 -13.67 28.84
CA LYS A 852 -23.07 -14.47 29.12
C LYS A 852 -23.05 -15.08 30.52
N THR A 853 -23.50 -14.33 31.54
CA THR A 853 -23.36 -14.72 32.96
C THR A 853 -24.59 -15.42 33.52
N ALA A 854 -25.79 -15.03 33.09
CA ALA A 854 -27.08 -15.52 33.61
C ALA A 854 -27.96 -16.20 32.54
N GLY A 855 -27.54 -16.20 31.26
CA GLY A 855 -28.20 -16.92 30.17
C GLY A 855 -29.35 -16.19 29.49
N SER A 856 -29.89 -16.84 28.45
CA SER A 856 -30.89 -16.24 27.55
C SER A 856 -32.19 -15.81 28.26
N ASP A 857 -32.67 -16.57 29.25
CA ASP A 857 -33.92 -16.25 29.96
C ASP A 857 -33.78 -14.98 30.82
N ALA A 858 -32.60 -14.77 31.43
CA ALA A 858 -32.30 -13.57 32.19
C ALA A 858 -32.18 -12.35 31.26
N ALA A 859 -31.51 -12.52 30.11
CA ALA A 859 -31.42 -11.49 29.08
C ALA A 859 -32.79 -11.14 28.48
N GLU A 860 -33.66 -12.13 28.23
CA GLU A 860 -35.03 -11.89 27.78
C GLU A 860 -35.82 -11.09 28.81
N LYS A 861 -35.73 -11.46 30.09
CA LYS A 861 -36.39 -10.71 31.18
C LYS A 861 -35.89 -9.27 31.28
N LEU A 862 -34.59 -9.02 31.10
CA LEU A 862 -34.01 -7.67 31.06
C LEU A 862 -34.58 -6.88 29.87
N LEU A 863 -34.57 -7.47 28.66
CA LEU A 863 -35.13 -6.86 27.46
C LEU A 863 -36.62 -6.54 27.62
N MET A 864 -37.42 -7.48 28.12
CA MET A 864 -38.85 -7.26 28.35
C MET A 864 -39.11 -6.14 29.36
N THR A 865 -38.23 -5.96 30.36
CA THR A 865 -38.33 -4.86 31.33
C THR A 865 -38.10 -3.51 30.65
N ALA A 866 -37.05 -3.38 29.82
CA ALA A 866 -36.80 -2.14 29.06
C ALA A 866 -37.87 -1.86 27.98
N LEU A 867 -38.43 -2.91 27.36
CA LEU A 867 -39.53 -2.77 26.41
C LEU A 867 -40.89 -2.50 27.08
N ALA A 868 -41.01 -2.70 28.40
CA ALA A 868 -42.21 -2.33 29.15
C ALA A 868 -42.24 -0.85 29.54
N GLU A 869 -41.11 -0.13 29.44
CA GLU A 869 -41.05 1.30 29.74
C GLU A 869 -41.93 2.11 28.78
N ASP A 870 -42.71 3.03 29.35
CA ASP A 870 -43.61 3.91 28.61
C ASP A 870 -43.90 5.19 29.43
N TYR A 871 -44.45 6.21 28.79
CA TYR A 871 -44.83 7.48 29.44
C TYR A 871 -46.26 7.92 29.11
N ASP A 872 -46.86 8.70 30.00
CA ASP A 872 -48.14 9.36 29.78
C ASP A 872 -47.90 10.86 29.56
N LYS A 873 -48.29 11.36 28.38
CA LYS A 873 -48.12 12.78 28.00
C LYS A 873 -48.92 13.75 28.90
N SER A 874 -49.82 13.26 29.74
CA SER A 874 -50.59 14.05 30.71
C SER A 874 -49.95 14.16 32.10
N SER A 875 -48.99 13.29 32.45
CA SER A 875 -48.37 13.25 33.79
C SER A 875 -46.84 13.20 33.81
N THR A 876 -46.19 12.72 32.76
CA THR A 876 -44.74 12.70 32.61
C THR A 876 -44.27 14.04 32.01
N SER A 877 -43.25 14.67 32.60
CA SER A 877 -42.74 15.96 32.09
C SER A 877 -41.98 15.79 30.78
N ASP A 878 -41.91 16.85 29.96
CA ASP A 878 -41.20 16.76 28.69
C ASP A 878 -39.67 16.59 28.88
N GLU A 879 -39.12 17.13 29.96
CA GLU A 879 -37.72 16.93 30.36
C GLU A 879 -37.43 15.47 30.69
N GLU A 880 -38.32 14.79 31.43
CA GLU A 880 -38.18 13.35 31.71
C GLU A 880 -38.26 12.55 30.39
N ILE A 881 -39.20 12.88 29.51
CA ILE A 881 -39.32 12.24 28.20
C ILE A 881 -38.04 12.46 27.37
N LYS A 882 -37.55 13.70 27.24
CA LYS A 882 -36.31 14.07 26.50
C LYS A 882 -35.06 13.39 27.08
N SER A 883 -35.00 13.18 28.40
CA SER A 883 -33.81 12.65 29.11
C SER A 883 -33.39 11.22 28.73
N ARG A 884 -34.31 10.40 28.17
CA ARG A 884 -34.02 9.01 27.79
C ARG A 884 -34.72 8.57 26.51
N SER A 885 -34.38 7.36 26.08
CA SER A 885 -34.98 6.67 24.93
C SER A 885 -36.03 5.65 25.39
N TRP A 886 -37.06 5.41 24.58
CA TRP A 886 -38.27 4.66 24.97
C TRP A 886 -38.55 3.52 23.99
N TYR A 887 -37.69 2.50 23.97
CA TYR A 887 -37.65 1.48 22.91
C TYR A 887 -38.88 0.57 22.82
N GLY A 888 -39.64 0.43 23.91
CA GLY A 888 -40.93 -0.28 23.91
C GLY A 888 -42.08 0.45 23.24
N ARG A 889 -42.00 1.79 23.13
CA ARG A 889 -43.12 2.65 22.75
C ARG A 889 -43.55 2.45 21.29
N CYS A 890 -44.84 2.63 21.04
CA CYS A 890 -45.46 2.63 19.73
C CYS A 890 -44.91 3.79 18.89
N VAL A 891 -44.41 3.50 17.69
CA VAL A 891 -43.74 4.49 16.81
C VAL A 891 -44.65 5.64 16.32
N TRP A 892 -45.97 5.55 16.50
CA TRP A 892 -46.92 6.63 16.21
C TRP A 892 -47.33 7.42 17.45
N GLU A 893 -46.94 6.96 18.65
CA GLU A 893 -47.21 7.62 19.94
C GLU A 893 -45.96 8.24 20.58
N SER A 894 -44.80 7.99 19.99
CA SER A 894 -43.52 8.66 20.28
C SER A 894 -43.60 10.20 20.22
N ASP A 895 -42.54 10.82 20.68
CA ASP A 895 -42.26 12.26 20.76
C ASP A 895 -41.26 12.70 19.67
N ASN A 896 -41.16 11.95 18.58
CA ASN A 896 -40.26 12.24 17.47
C ASN A 896 -40.79 13.39 16.60
N ASN A 897 -39.91 14.28 16.16
CA ASN A 897 -40.24 15.39 15.24
C ASN A 897 -39.28 15.53 14.05
N VAL A 898 -38.19 14.75 13.98
CA VAL A 898 -37.22 14.80 12.88
C VAL A 898 -37.75 14.25 11.54
N CYS A 899 -37.20 14.73 10.41
CA CYS A 899 -37.64 14.33 9.07
C CYS A 899 -37.31 12.86 8.76
N ASP A 900 -38.27 12.12 8.16
CA ASP A 900 -38.09 10.75 7.67
C ASP A 900 -37.99 10.65 6.13
N ASP A 901 -38.21 11.78 5.46
CA ASP A 901 -38.03 12.02 4.03
C ASP A 901 -37.53 13.47 3.86
N GLN A 902 -36.34 13.65 3.26
CA GLN A 902 -35.73 14.97 3.04
C GLN A 902 -34.84 15.00 1.80
N TYR A 903 -35.14 15.96 0.92
CA TYR A 903 -34.34 16.30 -0.25
C TYR A 903 -33.57 17.61 0.01
N VAL A 904 -32.27 17.60 -0.29
CA VAL A 904 -31.42 18.81 -0.33
C VAL A 904 -30.87 18.97 -1.74
N THR A 905 -30.93 20.19 -2.29
CA THR A 905 -30.33 20.53 -3.59
C THR A 905 -29.28 21.62 -3.41
N ILE A 906 -28.09 21.40 -3.94
CA ILE A 906 -26.95 22.33 -3.90
C ILE A 906 -26.54 22.64 -5.35
N THR A 907 -26.32 23.91 -5.67
CA THR A 907 -25.83 24.34 -6.99
C THR A 907 -24.49 25.03 -6.88
N TRP A 908 -23.72 25.05 -7.97
CA TRP A 908 -22.48 25.79 -8.13
C TRP A 908 -22.50 26.52 -9.49
N ASP A 909 -21.92 27.73 -9.54
CA ASP A 909 -21.70 28.47 -10.77
C ASP A 909 -20.43 28.03 -11.52
N ASP A 910 -20.26 28.47 -12.77
CA ASP A 910 -18.96 28.38 -13.44
C ASP A 910 -17.92 29.20 -12.68
N GLU A 911 -16.78 28.58 -12.41
CA GLU A 911 -15.62 29.24 -11.82
C GLU A 911 -15.05 30.28 -12.81
N GLN A 912 -14.83 31.50 -12.34
CA GLN A 912 -14.21 32.53 -13.17
C GLN A 912 -12.77 32.12 -13.52
N PRO A 913 -12.28 32.38 -14.74
CA PRO A 913 -10.88 32.14 -15.07
C PRO A 913 -9.97 32.89 -14.09
N PRO A 914 -8.89 32.28 -13.59
CA PRO A 914 -7.90 33.00 -12.80
C PRO A 914 -7.37 34.19 -13.61
N ALA A 915 -7.05 35.28 -12.91
CA ALA A 915 -6.56 36.50 -13.55
C ALA A 915 -5.38 36.20 -14.48
N ALA A 916 -5.27 36.96 -15.58
CA ALA A 916 -4.35 36.72 -16.69
C ALA A 916 -2.88 36.95 -16.29
N ASP A 917 -2.33 35.99 -15.54
CA ASP A 917 -0.93 35.69 -15.23
C ASP A 917 -0.82 34.44 -14.30
N GLU A 918 -1.92 33.99 -13.68
CA GLU A 918 -1.94 32.86 -12.71
C GLU A 918 -2.43 31.50 -13.27
N GLY A 919 -2.20 31.20 -14.56
CA GLY A 919 -2.74 30.01 -15.24
C GLY A 919 -2.27 28.64 -14.69
N LYS A 920 -2.79 28.23 -13.52
CA LYS A 920 -2.39 27.03 -12.75
C LYS A 920 -3.37 25.86 -12.87
N TYR A 921 -4.64 26.09 -13.19
CA TYR A 921 -5.68 25.06 -13.30
C TYR A 921 -6.77 25.45 -14.30
N ALA A 922 -7.53 24.46 -14.79
CA ALA A 922 -8.71 24.68 -15.62
C ALA A 922 -9.91 25.09 -14.72
N PRO A 923 -10.70 26.12 -15.07
CA PRO A 923 -11.86 26.50 -14.28
C PRO A 923 -12.90 25.37 -14.20
N ARG A 924 -13.47 25.17 -13.01
CA ARG A 924 -14.55 24.19 -12.77
C ARG A 924 -15.88 24.71 -13.31
N THR A 925 -16.66 23.83 -13.94
CA THR A 925 -17.97 24.18 -14.48
C THR A 925 -19.06 24.24 -13.42
N SER A 926 -20.13 24.96 -13.73
CA SER A 926 -21.41 24.88 -13.04
C SER A 926 -21.94 23.45 -12.98
N LYS A 927 -22.60 23.12 -11.86
CA LYS A 927 -23.05 21.76 -11.53
C LYS A 927 -24.09 21.76 -10.42
N THR A 928 -24.85 20.67 -10.30
CA THR A 928 -25.90 20.50 -9.28
C THR A 928 -25.75 19.17 -8.55
N ALA A 929 -26.01 19.13 -7.24
CA ALA A 929 -26.14 17.89 -6.48
C ALA A 929 -27.47 17.84 -5.76
N SER A 930 -28.09 16.65 -5.73
CA SER A 930 -29.21 16.35 -4.86
C SER A 930 -28.84 15.22 -3.89
N LEU A 931 -29.18 15.41 -2.61
CA LEU A 931 -29.20 14.37 -1.60
C LEU A 931 -30.65 14.01 -1.30
N HIS A 932 -30.99 12.72 -1.29
CA HIS A 932 -32.22 12.18 -0.72
C HIS A 932 -31.91 11.33 0.52
N MET A 933 -32.24 11.84 1.70
CA MET A 933 -32.28 11.04 2.93
C MET A 933 -33.69 10.47 3.08
N ILE A 934 -33.80 9.14 3.16
CA ILE A 934 -35.11 8.47 3.13
C ILE A 934 -35.17 7.25 4.05
N ALA A 935 -36.17 7.21 4.93
CA ALA A 935 -36.38 6.15 5.91
C ALA A 935 -37.02 4.85 5.35
N PRO A 936 -38.12 4.88 4.57
CA PRO A 936 -38.81 3.66 4.11
C PRO A 936 -38.09 2.94 2.96
N THR A 937 -36.94 2.33 3.27
CA THR A 937 -36.13 1.58 2.31
C THR A 937 -35.92 0.13 2.75
N GLU A 938 -35.83 -0.77 1.76
CA GLU A 938 -35.45 -2.17 1.95
C GLU A 938 -33.99 -2.28 2.42
N LYS A 939 -33.08 -1.65 1.67
CA LYS A 939 -31.67 -1.54 2.04
C LYS A 939 -31.48 -0.50 3.14
N GLN A 940 -30.45 -0.72 3.96
CA GLN A 940 -30.09 0.11 5.11
C GLN A 940 -28.63 0.56 4.95
N CYS A 941 -28.41 1.87 4.91
CA CYS A 941 -27.10 2.54 4.77
C CYS A 941 -26.30 2.17 3.51
N GLU A 942 -26.84 1.32 2.62
CA GLU A 942 -26.29 1.01 1.29
C GLU A 942 -26.53 2.20 0.34
N ARG A 943 -25.71 3.22 0.48
CA ARG A 943 -25.66 4.42 -0.37
C ARG A 943 -25.64 4.05 -1.84
N ARG A 944 -26.35 4.83 -2.63
CA ARG A 944 -26.44 4.69 -4.09
C ARG A 944 -26.63 6.04 -4.77
N GLY A 945 -26.36 6.10 -6.06
CA GLY A 945 -26.56 7.33 -6.81
C GLY A 945 -26.26 7.22 -8.31
N ARG A 946 -26.46 8.34 -8.98
CA ARG A 946 -26.12 8.56 -10.39
C ARG A 946 -25.34 9.84 -10.55
N ILE A 947 -24.40 9.86 -11.49
CA ILE A 947 -23.57 11.03 -11.79
C ILE A 947 -23.53 11.23 -13.28
N TYR A 948 -24.01 12.37 -13.74
CA TYR A 948 -24.03 12.74 -15.15
C TYR A 948 -22.87 13.70 -15.43
N GLY A 949 -22.09 13.41 -16.46
CA GLY A 949 -20.98 14.23 -16.90
C GLY A 949 -21.09 14.61 -18.37
N THR A 950 -20.17 15.43 -18.83
CA THR A 950 -20.16 15.93 -20.22
C THR A 950 -19.80 14.85 -21.27
N GLU A 951 -19.22 13.72 -20.88
CA GLU A 951 -18.76 12.64 -21.77
C GLU A 951 -19.23 11.22 -21.36
N GLY A 952 -20.05 11.11 -20.30
CA GLY A 952 -20.63 9.85 -19.84
C GLY A 952 -21.55 9.98 -18.63
N GLU A 953 -21.99 8.84 -18.11
CA GLU A 953 -22.75 8.74 -16.85
C GLU A 953 -22.25 7.60 -15.96
N ILE A 954 -22.39 7.72 -14.64
CA ILE A 954 -22.10 6.70 -13.63
C ILE A 954 -23.38 6.34 -12.90
N GLU A 955 -23.56 5.05 -12.63
CA GLU A 955 -24.49 4.47 -11.65
C GLU A 955 -23.66 3.73 -10.60
N TYR A 956 -23.92 3.97 -9.31
CA TYR A 956 -23.20 3.32 -8.23
C TYR A 956 -24.11 2.92 -7.06
N ASP A 957 -23.68 1.88 -6.35
CA ASP A 957 -24.15 1.52 -5.01
C ASP A 957 -22.94 1.36 -4.07
N SER A 958 -23.12 0.84 -2.86
CA SER A 958 -21.99 0.70 -1.91
C SER A 958 -20.99 -0.41 -2.28
N ARG A 959 -21.17 -1.09 -3.41
CA ARG A 959 -20.38 -2.24 -3.86
C ARG A 959 -19.82 -2.09 -5.28
N THR A 960 -20.57 -1.45 -6.16
CA THR A 960 -20.31 -1.42 -7.60
C THR A 960 -20.32 0.00 -8.13
N ILE A 961 -19.41 0.28 -9.05
CA ILE A 961 -19.37 1.51 -9.85
C ILE A 961 -19.47 1.09 -11.31
N LYS A 962 -20.56 1.46 -11.97
CA LYS A 962 -20.79 1.18 -13.39
C LYS A 962 -20.87 2.50 -14.14
N TYR A 963 -20.10 2.66 -15.21
CA TYR A 963 -20.12 3.88 -16.01
C TYR A 963 -20.26 3.60 -17.51
N PHE A 964 -20.95 4.51 -18.20
CA PHE A 964 -21.21 4.49 -19.63
C PHE A 964 -20.46 5.65 -20.31
N SER A 965 -19.73 5.38 -21.37
CA SER A 965 -19.05 6.43 -22.14
C SER A 965 -19.82 6.79 -23.41
N PHE A 966 -20.16 8.07 -23.59
CA PHE A 966 -20.80 8.57 -24.82
C PHE A 966 -19.87 8.49 -26.04
N ALA A 967 -18.55 8.32 -25.84
CA ALA A 967 -17.57 8.24 -26.92
C ALA A 967 -17.53 6.86 -27.58
N THR A 968 -17.76 5.78 -26.80
CA THR A 968 -17.72 4.37 -27.25
C THR A 968 -19.10 3.71 -27.30
N ASN A 969 -20.09 4.21 -26.55
CA ASN A 969 -21.36 3.56 -26.25
C ASN A 969 -21.21 2.21 -25.51
N GLU A 970 -20.21 2.10 -24.64
CA GLU A 970 -19.93 0.90 -23.85
C GLU A 970 -20.05 1.17 -22.35
N PHE A 971 -20.40 0.11 -21.60
CA PHE A 971 -20.40 0.11 -20.14
C PHE A 971 -19.14 -0.55 -19.58
N THR A 972 -18.53 0.08 -18.57
CA THR A 972 -17.54 -0.55 -17.69
C THR A 972 -18.15 -0.74 -16.32
N THR A 973 -18.04 -1.93 -15.74
CA THR A 973 -18.42 -2.21 -14.34
C THR A 973 -17.18 -2.51 -13.51
N ILE A 974 -17.06 -1.85 -12.37
CA ILE A 974 -16.02 -2.08 -11.36
C ILE A 974 -16.73 -2.58 -10.11
N GLU A 975 -16.39 -3.78 -9.66
CA GLU A 975 -16.76 -4.25 -8.34
C GLU A 975 -15.63 -3.92 -7.35
N ILE A 976 -15.96 -3.25 -6.26
CA ILE A 976 -15.02 -2.96 -5.18
C ILE A 976 -14.88 -4.23 -4.33
N PRO A 977 -13.69 -4.80 -4.09
CA PRO A 977 -13.53 -6.00 -3.26
C PRO A 977 -14.04 -5.82 -1.83
N LYS A 978 -14.42 -6.91 -1.14
CA LYS A 978 -14.74 -6.85 0.30
C LYS A 978 -13.44 -6.68 1.09
N ALA A 979 -13.48 -5.96 2.20
CA ALA A 979 -12.39 -6.00 3.17
C ALA A 979 -12.25 -7.44 3.71
N LYS A 980 -11.02 -7.97 3.77
CA LYS A 980 -10.76 -9.34 4.28
C LYS A 980 -11.17 -9.49 5.75
N ASN A 981 -11.12 -8.41 6.54
CA ASN A 981 -11.62 -8.37 7.92
C ASN A 981 -13.13 -8.04 7.91
N PRO A 982 -14.03 -8.93 8.37
CA PRO A 982 -15.47 -8.66 8.41
C PRO A 982 -15.85 -7.46 9.29
N LYS A 983 -15.06 -7.14 10.32
CA LYS A 983 -15.29 -5.94 11.15
C LYS A 983 -15.04 -4.65 10.38
N GLU A 984 -14.02 -4.65 9.52
CA GLU A 984 -13.67 -3.51 8.67
C GLU A 984 -14.75 -3.31 7.59
N GLU A 985 -15.20 -4.40 6.94
CA GLU A 985 -16.30 -4.37 5.96
C GLU A 985 -17.59 -3.77 6.55
N GLN A 986 -17.96 -4.18 7.77
CA GLN A 986 -19.16 -3.69 8.47
C GLN A 986 -19.04 -2.22 8.91
N ALA A 987 -17.84 -1.68 8.99
CA ALA A 987 -17.55 -0.32 9.46
C ALA A 987 -17.54 0.70 8.30
N HIS A 988 -18.75 0.95 7.77
CA HIS A 988 -19.02 1.81 6.61
C HIS A 988 -18.23 1.39 5.35
N GLY A 989 -18.11 0.08 5.10
CA GLY A 989 -17.33 -0.44 3.97
C GLY A 989 -15.84 -0.10 4.08
N GLY A 990 -15.26 -0.23 5.28
CA GLY A 990 -13.87 0.10 5.60
C GLY A 990 -13.57 1.58 5.86
N GLY A 991 -14.54 2.49 5.71
CA GLY A 991 -14.33 3.93 5.89
C GLY A 991 -13.84 4.34 7.28
N ASP A 992 -14.24 3.59 8.31
CA ASP A 992 -13.78 3.78 9.70
C ASP A 992 -12.28 3.49 9.89
N TRP A 993 -11.83 2.33 9.40
CA TRP A 993 -10.41 1.93 9.45
C TRP A 993 -9.58 2.83 8.54
N GLY A 994 -10.10 3.20 7.36
CA GLY A 994 -9.51 4.19 6.48
C GLY A 994 -9.24 5.51 7.20
N LEU A 995 -10.28 6.12 7.80
CA LEU A 995 -10.15 7.36 8.57
C LEU A 995 -9.10 7.23 9.70
N THR A 996 -9.12 6.15 10.47
CA THR A 996 -8.17 5.96 11.58
C THR A 996 -6.74 5.82 11.08
N ARG A 997 -6.50 5.04 10.02
CA ARG A 997 -5.17 4.90 9.41
C ARG A 997 -4.64 6.24 8.91
N MET A 998 -5.47 7.02 8.21
CA MET A 998 -5.07 8.34 7.71
C MET A 998 -4.82 9.33 8.86
N PHE A 999 -5.65 9.32 9.91
CA PHE A 999 -5.47 10.16 11.09
C PHE A 999 -4.18 9.84 11.85
N ILE A 1000 -3.95 8.56 12.21
CA ILE A 1000 -2.71 8.16 12.89
C ILE A 1000 -1.49 8.41 12.00
N GLY A 1001 -1.57 8.14 10.68
CA GLY A 1001 -0.51 8.45 9.73
C GLY A 1001 -0.15 9.93 9.67
N ALA A 1002 -1.15 10.82 9.71
CA ALA A 1002 -0.95 12.27 9.79
C ALA A 1002 -0.28 12.68 11.11
N VAL A 1003 -0.72 12.11 12.25
CA VAL A 1003 -0.09 12.37 13.56
C VAL A 1003 1.38 11.93 13.55
N GLN A 1004 1.69 10.75 13.01
CA GLN A 1004 3.07 10.25 12.88
C GLN A 1004 3.91 11.14 11.96
N ALA A 1005 3.36 11.62 10.85
CA ALA A 1005 4.04 12.55 9.97
C ALA A 1005 4.45 13.83 10.71
N VAL A 1006 3.56 14.40 11.54
CA VAL A 1006 3.86 15.58 12.35
C VAL A 1006 4.84 15.27 13.50
N GLU A 1007 4.49 14.35 14.39
CA GLU A 1007 5.21 14.14 15.66
C GLU A 1007 6.56 13.43 15.49
N GLU A 1008 6.66 12.46 14.59
CA GLU A 1008 7.85 11.63 14.41
C GLU A 1008 8.72 12.14 13.24
N ARG A 1009 8.09 12.58 12.15
CA ARG A 1009 8.78 12.97 10.91
C ARG A 1009 8.95 14.48 10.76
N GLY A 1010 8.32 15.27 11.62
CA GLY A 1010 8.40 16.73 11.64
C GLY A 1010 7.82 17.39 10.40
N TRP A 1011 6.73 16.83 9.85
CA TRP A 1011 5.95 17.46 8.79
C TRP A 1011 5.24 18.72 9.33
N ASP A 1012 5.01 19.68 8.44
CA ASP A 1012 4.07 20.75 8.73
C ASP A 1012 2.65 20.18 8.90
N VAL A 1013 1.91 20.69 9.89
CA VAL A 1013 0.57 20.20 10.22
C VAL A 1013 -0.37 20.32 9.02
N ARG A 1014 -0.30 21.38 8.21
CA ARG A 1014 -1.17 21.53 7.04
C ARG A 1014 -0.84 20.54 5.93
N ASP A 1015 0.44 20.25 5.73
CA ASP A 1015 0.86 19.28 4.71
C ASP A 1015 0.41 17.87 5.13
N ALA A 1016 0.54 17.50 6.39
CA ALA A 1016 -0.03 16.26 6.91
C ALA A 1016 -1.57 16.24 6.84
N GLN A 1017 -2.23 17.35 7.20
CA GLN A 1017 -3.67 17.52 7.14
C GLN A 1017 -4.22 17.37 5.71
N ARG A 1018 -3.59 18.02 4.72
CA ARG A 1018 -3.99 17.91 3.31
C ARG A 1018 -3.70 16.52 2.75
N ASP A 1019 -2.48 16.02 2.90
CA ASP A 1019 -2.01 14.85 2.15
C ASP A 1019 -2.50 13.52 2.76
N PHE A 1020 -2.81 13.48 4.07
CA PHE A 1020 -3.36 12.30 4.71
C PHE A 1020 -4.88 12.42 4.97
N ILE A 1021 -5.34 13.48 5.63
CA ILE A 1021 -6.77 13.61 5.98
C ILE A 1021 -7.59 14.01 4.75
N GLY A 1022 -7.02 14.74 3.79
CA GLY A 1022 -7.77 15.20 2.61
C GLY A 1022 -8.93 16.13 2.96
N CYS A 1023 -8.86 16.78 4.12
CA CYS A 1023 -9.84 17.71 4.67
C CYS A 1023 -9.15 18.66 5.64
N THR A 1024 -9.36 19.96 5.53
CA THR A 1024 -9.04 20.95 6.56
C THR A 1024 -10.18 21.05 7.60
N LEU A 1025 -9.88 21.55 8.81
CA LEU A 1025 -10.94 21.85 9.79
C LEU A 1025 -11.95 22.87 9.24
N GLU A 1026 -11.52 23.83 8.42
CA GLU A 1026 -12.44 24.78 7.80
C GLU A 1026 -13.39 24.09 6.80
N GLU A 1027 -12.90 23.22 5.92
CA GLU A 1027 -13.77 22.42 5.03
C GLU A 1027 -14.75 21.56 5.84
N ALA A 1028 -14.30 20.97 6.95
CA ALA A 1028 -15.13 20.13 7.79
C ALA A 1028 -16.26 20.94 8.48
N VAL A 1029 -15.97 22.15 8.95
CA VAL A 1029 -16.97 23.11 9.45
C VAL A 1029 -17.89 23.58 8.32
N ARG A 1030 -17.34 23.80 7.11
CA ARG A 1030 -18.12 24.24 5.95
C ARG A 1030 -19.15 23.18 5.52
N SER A 1031 -18.78 21.90 5.51
CA SER A 1031 -19.72 20.80 5.29
C SER A 1031 -20.87 20.78 6.31
N HIS A 1032 -20.59 21.04 7.59
CA HIS A 1032 -21.64 21.19 8.60
C HIS A 1032 -22.50 22.43 8.36
N ALA A 1033 -21.90 23.56 7.98
CA ALA A 1033 -22.63 24.78 7.67
C ALA A 1033 -23.56 24.64 6.45
N VAL A 1034 -23.22 23.80 5.47
CA VAL A 1034 -24.15 23.41 4.38
C VAL A 1034 -25.37 22.64 4.93
N VAL A 1035 -25.21 21.82 5.98
CA VAL A 1035 -26.34 21.18 6.68
C VAL A 1035 -27.21 22.23 7.39
N PHE A 1036 -26.62 23.15 8.15
CA PHE A 1036 -27.37 24.21 8.85
C PHE A 1036 -28.12 25.12 7.86
N ALA A 1037 -27.49 25.52 6.75
CA ALA A 1037 -28.15 26.25 5.67
C ALA A 1037 -29.27 25.43 4.99
N ALA A 1038 -29.12 24.12 4.86
CA ALA A 1038 -30.18 23.25 4.35
C ALA A 1038 -31.35 23.09 5.35
N GLU A 1039 -31.11 23.16 6.65
CA GLU A 1039 -32.20 23.17 7.65
C GLU A 1039 -32.92 24.53 7.68
N GLU A 1040 -32.19 25.66 7.64
CA GLU A 1040 -32.80 26.98 7.50
C GLU A 1040 -33.64 27.10 6.21
N ALA A 1041 -33.11 26.62 5.08
CA ALA A 1041 -33.84 26.57 3.81
C ALA A 1041 -35.16 25.79 3.91
N ARG A 1042 -35.17 24.68 4.65
CA ARG A 1042 -36.36 23.84 4.89
C ARG A 1042 -37.37 24.55 5.79
N LEU A 1043 -36.90 25.11 6.91
CA LEU A 1043 -37.76 25.70 7.94
C LEU A 1043 -38.39 27.03 7.50
N GLU A 1044 -37.67 27.84 6.73
CA GLU A 1044 -38.17 29.11 6.18
C GLU A 1044 -38.77 28.98 4.76
N GLU A 1045 -38.84 27.76 4.21
CA GLU A 1045 -39.33 27.45 2.85
C GLU A 1045 -38.69 28.33 1.74
N LYS A 1046 -37.38 28.62 1.88
CA LYS A 1046 -36.61 29.54 1.01
C LYS A 1046 -35.37 28.88 0.40
N ALA A 1047 -34.85 29.46 -0.69
CA ALA A 1047 -33.53 29.12 -1.21
C ALA A 1047 -32.47 30.04 -0.59
N ILE A 1048 -31.43 29.44 0.00
CA ILE A 1048 -30.28 30.15 0.57
C ILE A 1048 -29.29 30.48 -0.54
N ARG A 1049 -28.84 31.74 -0.63
CA ARG A 1049 -27.66 32.13 -1.41
C ARG A 1049 -26.44 32.00 -0.51
N TRP A 1050 -25.57 31.04 -0.85
CA TRP A 1050 -24.53 30.55 0.06
C TRP A 1050 -23.57 31.64 0.53
N GLN A 1051 -23.02 32.44 -0.39
CA GLN A 1051 -22.05 33.48 -0.06
C GLN A 1051 -22.61 34.50 0.95
N ASP A 1052 -23.82 35.01 0.70
CA ASP A 1052 -24.45 36.02 1.57
C ASP A 1052 -24.71 35.45 2.98
N TRP A 1053 -25.14 34.18 3.05
CA TRP A 1053 -25.41 33.47 4.31
C TRP A 1053 -24.13 33.12 5.07
N TRP A 1054 -23.09 32.65 4.39
CA TRP A 1054 -21.78 32.33 4.98
C TRP A 1054 -21.11 33.60 5.52
N ASP A 1055 -21.12 34.70 4.75
CA ASP A 1055 -20.58 35.99 5.18
C ASP A 1055 -21.39 36.66 6.31
N GLN A 1056 -22.63 36.23 6.56
CA GLN A 1056 -23.43 36.65 7.71
C GLN A 1056 -23.04 35.90 8.99
N HIS A 1057 -22.73 34.60 8.90
CA HIS A 1057 -22.46 33.74 10.06
C HIS A 1057 -20.96 33.61 10.42
N MET A 1058 -20.05 33.87 9.49
CA MET A 1058 -18.59 33.78 9.71
C MET A 1058 -17.94 35.06 10.27
N LYS A 1059 -18.71 36.14 10.43
CA LYS A 1059 -18.29 37.37 11.12
C LYS A 1059 -18.31 37.18 12.65
#